data_AF-A0A8H5M3W8-F1
#
_entry.id   AF-A0A8H5M3W8-F1
#
_cell.length_a   1.000
_cell.length_b   1.000
_cell.length_c   1.000
_cell.angle_alpha   90.00
_cell.angle_beta   90.00
_cell.angle_gamma   90.00
#
_symmetry.space_group_name_H-M   'P 1'
#
loop_
_entity.id
_entity.type
_entity.pdbx_description
1 polymer ?
#
loop_
_entity_poly.entity_id
_entity_poly.type
_entity_poly.pdbx_seq_one_letter_code
_entity_poly.pdbx_strand_id
1 'polypeptide(L)'
;MPAKYSHVKKRSASGLLKKAGNAHVKDAPHHYTRVPNPHIDRSISKAMTAVSQLERGIARILLIRYEQDIARLFSTRLYSIALIHLPTFVMRCISLTGPSWLVYNHDCEEIKDFFRAAISMDMRQAGERVATKSVLWSYTALRHFAMSNNVSICAKRGLHSLRLLEYYPALIAHVDALEAMPPPVFSKPPHLGSLQEGQEALEDACELKYRLLNDQGAGGWDKDWRAKVRLGYERLAQTLWKVAREFDVRGYGMVLREKLTSKWCDCGCSTDHLGEVCERTVREEEEESGVRVGKQREWDGRGSGVYGWETEEEEDIWEVELDFGGMDPDASDDGVDSEMTIGEIMEWRFFKAEQEKEEGNIAFRQGDFKKAVNFYEIAHDIEPELPHYQLNLAAAHLKLCNWMEAEKACTKALSQHRSSKGYYRRARARRMLKRPDEAIRDLRAVLKLQPKNVEAIAELASLLPPERPSPKPKIKKPVIPAASSASSSSIPLALSPSSSSSSKPGPNPGDPTAADSKRRRAEQGKQPPWPRSKLDERRLKVVLIPASAAEMAFEEYGRQYARQAAAAAGCTYPNSVAGKNGKGKSTAAAAAASGKRPVGKAGSKTKSSRIKEMEEIMRAETVVYPSWDRACTIAGSSPDIPPFVTVKPGETFKIECVDWTGAQIGNNDTSDDVRNVDLTKVHNLSGPIGVEGAEPGDCLVVDILDINYYDKMPWGYTGIFELENGGGLLAKEFNSKAAKAIWDLKGVYATSRHIPGVRFAGVTHPGIVGTAPSAELLAKWNERERGLIAQNASALPPVAYSPEPKGSYVGQDLSPELREKIAQEGARTIPGREHGGNCDIKNLSKGSRCYLPVFVPGANFSVGDLHFSQGDGEAGIVTFSTSIIKGGVEKFALKQPIFLPSPIDPLYTSQVVFEGISVDIHGDGKQYDMDTTVAFKQAALNAIAYLQKVGYTREQAYLLLSAAPIESHVGAIVDSPNACVTLGIPTGIFEHDILPRPEGFAKRDFGQCAIRSDGVV
;
A
#
# COMPACT_ATOMS: atom_id res chain seq x y z
N MET A 1 17.63 3.56 -24.38
CA MET A 1 19.10 3.23 -24.19
C MET A 1 21.41 4.77 -25.37
N PRO A 2 22.50 5.44 -24.77
CA PRO A 2 23.85 5.39 -25.36
C PRO A 2 24.19 3.97 -25.78
N ALA A 3 24.51 3.77 -27.06
CA ALA A 3 24.52 2.48 -27.78
C ALA A 3 25.35 1.35 -27.14
N LYS A 4 26.07 1.66 -26.06
CA LYS A 4 26.81 0.81 -25.14
C LYS A 4 25.97 -0.19 -24.32
N TYR A 5 24.65 0.02 -24.15
CA TYR A 5 23.77 -0.96 -23.49
C TYR A 5 22.93 -1.81 -24.47
N SER A 6 22.75 -1.36 -25.72
CA SER A 6 21.94 -2.05 -26.74
C SER A 6 22.77 -3.08 -27.51
N HIS A 7 23.20 -4.15 -26.82
CA HIS A 7 24.00 -5.24 -27.40
C HIS A 7 23.29 -6.60 -27.44
N VAL A 8 21.96 -6.58 -27.61
CA VAL A 8 21.18 -7.71 -28.13
C VAL A 8 21.56 -7.94 -29.60
N LYS A 9 22.67 -8.66 -29.84
CA LYS A 9 23.08 -9.06 -31.20
C LYS A 9 22.09 -10.07 -31.78
N LYS A 10 21.04 -9.56 -32.44
CA LYS A 10 20.18 -10.33 -33.35
C LYS A 10 21.08 -11.12 -34.32
N ARG A 11 21.08 -12.46 -34.20
CA ARG A 11 21.67 -13.35 -35.23
C ARG A 11 20.75 -13.35 -36.46
N SER A 12 20.90 -12.35 -37.33
CA SER A 12 20.26 -12.37 -38.65
C SER A 12 20.90 -13.43 -39.54
N ALA A 13 20.08 -14.21 -40.24
CA ALA A 13 20.50 -15.36 -41.03
C ALA A 13 20.19 -15.13 -42.53
N SER A 14 20.94 -14.24 -43.17
CA SER A 14 21.01 -14.09 -44.62
C SER A 14 22.22 -13.22 -45.00
N GLY A 15 22.72 -13.37 -46.24
CA GLY A 15 23.82 -12.56 -46.77
C GLY A 15 23.69 -12.35 -48.28
N LEU A 16 24.69 -11.70 -48.88
CA LEU A 16 24.69 -11.12 -50.25
C LEU A 16 23.79 -9.85 -50.29
N LEU A 17 24.25 -8.66 -50.67
CA LEU A 17 25.14 -8.34 -51.80
C LEU A 17 26.06 -7.11 -51.55
N LYS A 18 27.23 -7.14 -52.22
CA LYS A 18 27.96 -6.08 -52.98
C LYS A 18 27.44 -4.61 -52.86
N LYS A 19 28.30 -3.56 -52.90
CA LYS A 19 29.57 -3.45 -53.68
C LYS A 19 30.45 -2.22 -53.27
N ALA A 20 31.77 -2.42 -53.27
CA ALA A 20 32.89 -1.48 -53.56
C ALA A 20 32.99 -0.06 -52.91
N GLY A 21 34.19 0.42 -52.52
CA GLY A 21 35.50 -0.27 -52.48
C GLY A 21 36.74 0.64 -52.48
N ASN A 22 37.92 -0.01 -52.52
CA ASN A 22 39.30 0.52 -52.67
C ASN A 22 39.83 1.37 -51.48
N ALA A 23 41.09 1.24 -51.02
CA ALA A 23 42.23 0.35 -51.29
C ALA A 23 43.26 0.50 -50.11
N HIS A 24 44.32 -0.29 -49.87
CA HIS A 24 44.96 -1.49 -50.46
C HIS A 24 45.63 -2.30 -49.30
N VAL A 25 45.75 -3.63 -49.29
CA VAL A 25 46.84 -4.48 -49.89
C VAL A 25 48.24 -4.06 -49.39
N LYS A 26 48.93 -4.83 -48.53
CA LYS A 26 49.35 -6.27 -48.58
C LYS A 26 49.26 -6.97 -47.19
N ASP A 27 49.41 -8.28 -46.96
CA ASP A 27 49.57 -9.52 -47.78
C ASP A 27 48.99 -10.74 -46.97
N ALA A 28 49.70 -11.88 -46.82
CA ALA A 28 49.31 -13.16 -46.18
C ALA A 28 50.59 -13.96 -45.74
N PRO A 29 50.59 -15.15 -45.07
CA PRO A 29 49.54 -16.18 -44.95
C PRO A 29 49.24 -16.74 -43.53
N HIS A 30 48.48 -17.84 -43.47
CA HIS A 30 47.75 -18.37 -42.30
C HIS A 30 48.54 -19.25 -41.31
N HIS A 31 48.06 -19.29 -40.07
CA HIS A 31 47.67 -20.56 -39.41
C HIS A 31 46.53 -20.33 -38.40
N TYR A 32 45.62 -21.31 -38.23
CA TYR A 32 44.46 -21.21 -37.32
C TYR A 32 44.74 -21.81 -35.94
N THR A 33 44.57 -21.03 -34.87
CA THR A 33 44.34 -21.51 -33.49
C THR A 33 43.26 -20.65 -32.80
N ARG A 34 42.64 -21.19 -31.74
CA ARG A 34 41.54 -20.50 -31.01
C ARG A 34 42.04 -19.23 -30.32
N VAL A 35 41.29 -18.14 -30.45
CA VAL A 35 41.48 -16.90 -29.66
C VAL A 35 40.22 -16.67 -28.79
N PRO A 36 40.35 -16.44 -27.47
CA PRO A 36 39.24 -16.06 -26.59
C PRO A 36 38.68 -14.63 -26.87
N ASN A 37 37.63 -14.25 -26.16
CA ASN A 37 36.89 -12.99 -26.38
C ASN A 37 37.76 -11.71 -26.26
N PRO A 38 37.55 -10.69 -27.11
CA PRO A 38 38.38 -9.49 -27.19
C PRO A 38 37.99 -8.41 -26.16
N HIS A 39 38.25 -8.66 -24.87
CA HIS A 39 38.30 -7.62 -23.83
C HIS A 39 39.50 -7.83 -22.86
N ILE A 40 40.53 -8.53 -23.31
CA ILE A 40 41.72 -8.82 -22.51
C ILE A 40 42.98 -8.29 -23.21
N ASP A 41 43.61 -7.31 -22.53
CA ASP A 41 45.05 -7.01 -22.45
C ASP A 41 45.66 -5.83 -23.26
N ARG A 42 46.76 -5.31 -22.70
CA ARG A 42 47.87 -4.50 -23.29
C ARG A 42 47.85 -2.97 -23.24
N SER A 43 47.59 -2.45 -22.05
CA SER A 43 48.39 -1.36 -21.46
C SER A 43 48.37 -1.53 -19.93
N ILE A 44 49.46 -1.51 -19.14
CA ILE A 44 50.90 -1.27 -19.37
C ILE A 44 51.72 -2.31 -18.58
N SER A 45 52.95 -2.62 -19.01
CA SER A 45 53.85 -3.56 -18.35
C SER A 45 54.48 -3.02 -17.06
N LYS A 46 53.90 -3.36 -15.91
CA LYS A 46 54.55 -3.35 -14.57
C LYS A 46 54.22 -4.62 -13.80
N ALA A 47 55.11 -5.02 -12.90
CA ALA A 47 54.82 -6.07 -11.93
C ALA A 47 53.78 -5.55 -10.91
N MET A 48 52.56 -6.06 -10.98
CA MET A 48 51.49 -5.67 -10.05
C MET A 48 51.86 -5.97 -8.61
N THR A 49 51.62 -5.00 -7.72
CA THR A 49 51.78 -5.21 -6.27
C THR A 49 50.83 -6.30 -5.77
N ALA A 50 51.22 -7.02 -4.71
CA ALA A 50 50.33 -7.99 -4.06
C ALA A 50 49.01 -7.35 -3.60
N VAL A 51 49.02 -6.05 -3.30
CA VAL A 51 47.85 -5.24 -2.96
C VAL A 51 46.91 -5.11 -4.16
N SER A 52 47.42 -4.75 -5.34
CA SER A 52 46.61 -4.67 -6.56
C SER A 52 45.99 -6.02 -6.94
N GLN A 53 46.69 -7.13 -6.68
CA GLN A 53 46.14 -8.47 -6.86
C GLN A 53 44.97 -8.76 -5.89
N LEU A 54 45.13 -8.40 -4.62
CA LEU A 54 44.11 -8.54 -3.58
C LEU A 54 42.86 -7.69 -3.84
N GLU A 55 43.02 -6.42 -4.22
CA GLU A 55 41.88 -5.54 -4.55
C GLU A 55 41.06 -6.10 -5.72
N ARG A 56 41.72 -6.70 -6.73
CA ARG A 56 41.04 -7.39 -7.84
C ARG A 56 40.28 -8.62 -7.40
N GLY A 57 40.80 -9.38 -6.42
CA GLY A 57 40.08 -10.49 -5.80
C GLY A 57 38.80 -10.02 -5.09
N ILE A 58 38.90 -8.97 -4.27
CA ILE A 58 37.75 -8.37 -3.56
C ILE A 58 36.72 -7.82 -4.56
N ALA A 59 37.16 -7.14 -5.63
CA ALA A 59 36.30 -6.64 -6.70
C ALA A 59 35.54 -7.78 -7.44
N ARG A 60 36.18 -8.93 -7.65
CA ARG A 60 35.51 -10.12 -8.22
C ARG A 60 34.43 -10.69 -7.29
N ILE A 61 34.72 -10.81 -5.98
CA ILE A 61 33.71 -11.25 -4.99
C ILE A 61 32.48 -10.33 -5.05
N LEU A 62 32.70 -9.02 -4.99
CA LEU A 62 31.64 -8.00 -5.06
C LEU A 62 30.77 -8.14 -6.33
N LEU A 63 31.39 -8.30 -7.49
CA LEU A 63 30.68 -8.42 -8.76
C LEU A 63 29.91 -9.73 -8.91
N ILE A 64 30.49 -10.87 -8.51
CA ILE A 64 29.79 -12.16 -8.59
C ILE A 64 28.63 -12.23 -7.58
N ARG A 65 28.77 -11.62 -6.40
CA ARG A 65 27.67 -11.48 -5.44
C ARG A 65 26.55 -10.58 -5.97
N TYR A 66 26.89 -9.43 -6.56
CA TYR A 66 25.92 -8.57 -7.24
C TYR A 66 25.13 -9.31 -8.32
N GLU A 67 25.81 -10.06 -9.19
CA GLU A 67 25.19 -10.85 -10.26
C GLU A 67 24.24 -11.94 -9.70
N GLN A 68 24.61 -12.58 -8.59
CA GLN A 68 23.75 -13.55 -7.89
C GLN A 68 22.52 -12.88 -7.25
N ASP A 69 22.72 -11.75 -6.57
CA ASP A 69 21.64 -11.03 -5.87
C ASP A 69 20.63 -10.42 -6.84
N ILE A 70 21.06 -9.75 -7.92
CA ILE A 70 20.12 -9.14 -8.87
C ILE A 70 19.26 -10.20 -9.55
N ALA A 71 19.85 -11.33 -9.96
CA ALA A 71 19.12 -12.44 -10.55
C ALA A 71 18.08 -13.03 -9.59
N ARG A 72 18.47 -13.29 -8.34
CA ARG A 72 17.60 -13.82 -7.28
C ARG A 72 16.45 -12.86 -6.96
N LEU A 73 16.80 -11.62 -6.64
CA LEU A 73 15.88 -10.62 -6.07
C LEU A 73 14.93 -10.06 -7.12
N PHE A 74 15.43 -9.72 -8.31
CA PHE A 74 14.56 -9.28 -9.40
C PHE A 74 13.63 -10.40 -9.87
N SER A 75 14.05 -11.67 -9.83
CA SER A 75 13.14 -12.79 -10.13
C SER A 75 12.04 -12.93 -9.08
N THR A 76 12.28 -12.64 -7.80
CA THR A 76 11.18 -12.58 -6.81
C THR A 76 10.25 -11.39 -7.07
N ARG A 77 10.79 -10.20 -7.39
CA ARG A 77 9.98 -9.00 -7.75
C ARG A 77 9.12 -9.27 -8.99
N LEU A 78 9.70 -9.84 -10.05
CA LEU A 78 9.01 -10.21 -11.28
C LEU A 78 7.95 -11.31 -11.06
N TYR A 79 8.18 -12.24 -10.13
CA TYR A 79 7.13 -13.20 -9.72
C TYR A 79 5.93 -12.48 -9.09
N SER A 80 6.14 -11.56 -8.15
CA SER A 80 5.05 -10.79 -7.53
C SER A 80 4.31 -9.91 -8.56
N ILE A 81 5.05 -9.26 -9.47
CA ILE A 81 4.48 -8.49 -10.58
C ILE A 81 3.64 -9.39 -11.51
N ALA A 82 4.12 -10.60 -11.82
CA ALA A 82 3.38 -11.57 -12.63
C ALA A 82 2.13 -12.11 -11.90
N LEU A 83 2.16 -12.25 -10.58
CA LEU A 83 1.02 -12.70 -9.79
C LEU A 83 -0.10 -11.66 -9.75
N ILE A 84 0.25 -10.37 -9.63
CA ILE A 84 -0.70 -9.26 -9.43
C ILE A 84 -1.15 -8.62 -10.75
N HIS A 85 -0.23 -8.33 -11.68
CA HIS A 85 -0.52 -7.47 -12.85
C HIS A 85 -0.71 -8.23 -14.16
N LEU A 86 -0.13 -9.43 -14.32
CA LEU A 86 -0.35 -10.26 -15.52
C LEU A 86 -1.84 -10.65 -15.71
N PRO A 87 -2.63 -10.96 -14.66
CA PRO A 87 -4.08 -11.14 -14.78
C PRO A 87 -4.75 -9.94 -15.47
N THR A 88 -4.47 -8.72 -15.02
CA THR A 88 -5.04 -7.48 -15.57
C THR A 88 -4.65 -7.26 -17.04
N PHE A 89 -3.40 -7.52 -17.41
CA PHE A 89 -2.95 -7.44 -18.81
C PHE A 89 -3.67 -8.46 -19.70
N VAL A 90 -3.78 -9.72 -19.26
CA VAL A 90 -4.52 -10.77 -20.00
C VAL A 90 -5.98 -10.39 -20.18
N MET A 91 -6.63 -9.92 -19.11
CA MET A 91 -8.04 -9.54 -19.14
C MET A 91 -8.31 -8.35 -20.08
N ARG A 92 -7.35 -7.41 -20.21
CA ARG A 92 -7.39 -6.36 -21.25
C ARG A 92 -7.26 -6.93 -22.66
N CYS A 93 -6.31 -7.82 -22.91
CA CYS A 93 -6.11 -8.41 -24.25
C CYS A 93 -7.36 -9.15 -24.74
N ILE A 94 -7.88 -10.09 -23.95
CA ILE A 94 -9.06 -10.88 -24.30
C ILE A 94 -10.35 -10.04 -24.39
N SER A 95 -10.41 -8.87 -23.73
CA SER A 95 -11.52 -7.91 -23.90
C SER A 95 -11.62 -7.35 -25.33
N LEU A 96 -10.52 -7.39 -26.10
CA LEU A 96 -10.44 -6.83 -27.46
C LEU A 96 -10.42 -7.92 -28.55
N THR A 97 -10.00 -9.14 -28.22
CA THR A 97 -9.76 -10.23 -29.20
C THR A 97 -10.32 -11.61 -28.81
N GLY A 98 -10.90 -11.78 -27.63
CA GLY A 98 -11.44 -13.07 -27.17
C GLY A 98 -10.38 -14.02 -26.60
N PRO A 99 -10.81 -15.21 -26.14
CA PRO A 99 -10.01 -16.06 -25.25
C PRO A 99 -8.93 -16.88 -25.98
N SER A 100 -9.18 -17.26 -27.23
CA SER A 100 -8.21 -18.02 -28.06
C SER A 100 -7.05 -17.16 -28.53
N TRP A 101 -7.18 -15.82 -28.55
CA TRP A 101 -6.18 -14.95 -29.17
C TRP A 101 -4.81 -15.09 -28.48
N LEU A 102 -4.77 -15.09 -27.15
CA LEU A 102 -3.52 -15.32 -26.41
C LEU A 102 -2.96 -16.72 -26.60
N VAL A 103 -3.81 -17.76 -26.72
CA VAL A 103 -3.33 -19.13 -26.98
C VAL A 103 -2.49 -19.19 -28.25
N TYR A 104 -2.86 -18.39 -29.27
CA TYR A 104 -2.16 -18.32 -30.56
C TYR A 104 -1.09 -17.22 -30.66
N ASN A 105 -1.22 -16.12 -29.91
CA ASN A 105 -0.39 -14.92 -30.06
C ASN A 105 0.45 -14.55 -28.83
N HIS A 106 0.45 -15.33 -27.74
CA HIS A 106 1.30 -15.13 -26.54
C HIS A 106 2.80 -14.93 -26.83
N ASP A 107 3.31 -15.46 -27.95
CA ASP A 107 4.70 -15.33 -28.39
C ASP A 107 4.82 -14.41 -29.63
N CYS A 108 3.86 -13.50 -29.88
CA CYS A 108 4.02 -12.46 -30.89
C CYS A 108 5.03 -11.40 -30.42
N GLU A 109 5.70 -10.71 -31.35
CA GLU A 109 6.73 -9.74 -30.97
C GLU A 109 6.12 -8.51 -30.28
N GLU A 110 4.88 -8.10 -30.59
CA GLU A 110 4.21 -6.98 -29.91
C GLU A 110 4.04 -7.23 -28.39
N ILE A 111 3.81 -8.48 -27.99
CA ILE A 111 3.76 -8.88 -26.57
C ILE A 111 5.15 -8.99 -25.96
N LYS A 112 6.10 -9.59 -26.69
CA LYS A 112 7.48 -9.71 -26.21
C LYS A 112 8.10 -8.34 -25.98
N ASP A 113 7.87 -7.40 -26.90
CA ASP A 113 8.36 -6.03 -26.84
C ASP A 113 7.74 -5.24 -25.69
N PHE A 114 6.44 -5.41 -25.44
CA PHE A 114 5.81 -4.87 -24.23
C PHE A 114 6.50 -5.40 -22.94
N PHE A 115 6.78 -6.71 -22.88
CA PHE A 115 7.52 -7.29 -21.75
C PHE A 115 9.00 -6.88 -21.72
N ARG A 116 9.67 -6.72 -22.85
CA ARG A 116 11.07 -6.22 -22.95
C ARG A 116 11.14 -4.80 -22.38
N ALA A 117 10.23 -3.92 -22.80
CA ALA A 117 10.17 -2.55 -22.32
C ALA A 117 9.86 -2.48 -20.81
N ALA A 118 8.82 -3.19 -20.36
CA ALA A 118 8.42 -3.20 -18.94
C ALA A 118 9.51 -3.79 -18.03
N ILE A 119 10.10 -4.92 -18.40
CA ILE A 119 11.20 -5.54 -17.65
C ILE A 119 12.44 -4.63 -17.68
N SER A 120 12.82 -4.09 -18.84
CA SER A 120 13.98 -3.19 -18.96
C SER A 120 13.84 -1.95 -18.08
N MET A 121 12.65 -1.37 -17.97
CA MET A 121 12.39 -0.20 -17.12
C MET A 121 12.55 -0.54 -15.63
N ASP A 122 11.85 -1.58 -15.15
CA ASP A 122 11.89 -1.98 -13.74
C ASP A 122 13.28 -2.52 -13.34
N MET A 123 13.96 -3.23 -14.24
CA MET A 123 15.32 -3.72 -14.04
C MET A 123 16.36 -2.62 -13.85
N ARG A 124 16.23 -1.48 -14.56
CA ARG A 124 17.19 -0.37 -14.41
C ARG A 124 17.11 0.21 -12.99
N GLN A 125 15.91 0.52 -12.52
CA GLN A 125 15.69 1.02 -11.16
C GLN A 125 16.02 -0.02 -10.07
N ALA A 126 15.75 -1.31 -10.30
CA ALA A 126 16.12 -2.37 -9.36
C ALA A 126 17.64 -2.62 -9.32
N GLY A 127 18.32 -2.52 -10.47
CA GLY A 127 19.73 -2.90 -10.61
C GLY A 127 20.71 -2.01 -9.86
N GLU A 128 20.39 -0.73 -9.66
CA GLU A 128 21.21 0.21 -8.89
C GLU A 128 21.05 0.01 -7.38
N ARG A 129 19.80 -0.16 -6.89
CA ARG A 129 19.54 -0.47 -5.47
C ARG A 129 20.16 -1.81 -5.04
N VAL A 130 20.14 -2.83 -5.91
CA VAL A 130 20.85 -4.10 -5.64
C VAL A 130 22.38 -3.91 -5.64
N ALA A 131 22.92 -2.99 -6.43
CA ALA A 131 24.36 -2.71 -6.44
C ALA A 131 24.81 -2.14 -5.09
N THR A 132 24.05 -1.19 -4.53
CA THR A 132 24.32 -0.64 -3.18
C THR A 132 24.22 -1.73 -2.11
N LYS A 133 23.10 -2.48 -2.01
CA LYS A 133 22.93 -3.52 -0.98
C LYS A 133 23.95 -4.66 -1.07
N SER A 134 24.22 -5.18 -2.26
CA SER A 134 25.14 -6.33 -2.41
C SER A 134 26.61 -5.94 -2.16
N VAL A 135 27.01 -4.69 -2.47
CA VAL A 135 28.31 -4.14 -2.07
C VAL A 135 28.41 -4.01 -0.55
N LEU A 136 27.39 -3.43 0.09
CA LEU A 136 27.35 -3.27 1.56
C LEU A 136 27.42 -4.62 2.27
N TRP A 137 26.56 -5.58 1.93
CA TRP A 137 26.55 -6.92 2.54
C TRP A 137 27.86 -7.68 2.34
N SER A 138 28.48 -7.56 1.15
CA SER A 138 29.78 -8.18 0.87
C SER A 138 30.91 -7.53 1.67
N TYR A 139 30.90 -6.20 1.83
CA TYR A 139 31.83 -5.49 2.72
C TYR A 139 31.63 -5.93 4.18
N THR A 140 30.39 -6.03 4.67
CA THR A 140 30.09 -6.51 6.03
C THR A 140 30.57 -7.96 6.25
N ALA A 141 30.44 -8.84 5.25
CA ALA A 141 30.99 -10.19 5.31
C ALA A 141 32.53 -10.19 5.40
N LEU A 142 33.22 -9.37 4.59
CA LEU A 142 34.67 -9.19 4.65
C LEU A 142 35.13 -8.57 5.99
N ARG A 143 34.33 -7.66 6.56
CA ARG A 143 34.53 -7.04 7.88
C ARG A 143 34.43 -8.07 9.01
N HIS A 144 33.43 -8.94 9.01
CA HIS A 144 33.33 -10.02 9.99
C HIS A 144 34.41 -11.09 9.81
N PHE A 145 34.83 -11.39 8.57
CA PHE A 145 35.98 -12.26 8.29
C PHE A 145 37.29 -11.65 8.82
N ALA A 146 37.49 -10.35 8.68
CA ALA A 146 38.62 -9.64 9.26
C ALA A 146 38.59 -9.70 10.80
N MET A 147 37.45 -9.40 11.42
CA MET A 147 37.26 -9.49 12.88
C MET A 147 37.55 -10.89 13.44
N SER A 148 37.02 -11.95 12.82
CA SER A 148 37.21 -13.32 13.31
C SER A 148 38.65 -13.82 13.16
N ASN A 149 39.45 -13.18 12.30
CA ASN A 149 40.88 -13.40 12.13
C ASN A 149 41.75 -12.41 12.95
N ASN A 150 41.16 -11.63 13.88
CA ASN A 150 41.83 -10.59 14.68
C ASN A 150 42.48 -9.44 13.89
N VAL A 151 42.04 -9.22 12.64
CA VAL A 151 42.52 -8.14 11.79
C VAL A 151 41.95 -6.80 12.26
N SER A 152 42.83 -5.82 12.52
CA SER A 152 42.42 -4.51 13.06
C SER A 152 41.75 -3.60 12.03
N ILE A 153 40.57 -3.10 12.37
CA ILE A 153 39.72 -2.22 11.56
C ILE A 153 39.89 -0.76 12.03
N CYS A 154 39.95 0.19 11.10
CA CYS A 154 40.12 1.60 11.43
C CYS A 154 38.79 2.26 11.82
N ALA A 155 38.70 2.77 13.05
CA ALA A 155 37.49 3.42 13.57
C ALA A 155 37.08 4.75 12.87
N LYS A 156 37.75 5.13 11.78
CA LYS A 156 37.39 6.26 10.89
C LYS A 156 37.48 5.95 9.39
N ARG A 157 37.97 4.78 8.98
CA ARG A 157 38.21 4.42 7.55
C ARG A 157 37.85 2.96 7.22
N GLY A 158 37.29 2.20 8.16
CA GLY A 158 36.90 0.81 7.95
C GLY A 158 38.07 -0.15 7.76
N LEU A 159 37.80 -1.21 7.00
CA LEU A 159 38.73 -2.28 6.67
C LEU A 159 39.56 -1.92 5.43
N HIS A 160 40.82 -1.56 5.66
CA HIS A 160 41.80 -1.26 4.61
C HIS A 160 42.35 -2.55 4.01
N SER A 161 42.32 -2.71 2.67
CA SER A 161 42.69 -3.97 1.99
C SER A 161 44.09 -4.46 2.31
N LEU A 162 45.07 -3.57 2.55
CA LEU A 162 46.41 -3.92 3.01
C LEU A 162 46.43 -4.89 4.20
N ARG A 163 45.41 -4.84 5.08
CA ARG A 163 45.28 -5.71 6.24
C ARG A 163 44.81 -7.15 5.93
N LEU A 164 44.37 -7.42 4.71
CA LEU A 164 43.92 -8.73 4.23
C LEU A 164 44.97 -9.46 3.37
N LEU A 165 46.17 -8.91 3.16
CA LEU A 165 47.23 -9.49 2.33
C LEU A 165 47.59 -10.94 2.71
N GLU A 166 47.68 -11.24 4.01
CA GLU A 166 47.98 -12.58 4.53
C GLU A 166 46.88 -13.60 4.20
N TYR A 167 45.65 -13.13 3.96
CA TYR A 167 44.46 -13.92 3.63
C TYR A 167 44.15 -13.96 2.12
N TYR A 168 44.97 -13.34 1.28
CA TYR A 168 44.80 -13.32 -0.17
C TYR A 168 44.61 -14.73 -0.80
N PRO A 169 45.35 -15.78 -0.40
CA PRO A 169 45.13 -17.13 -0.93
C PRO A 169 43.74 -17.70 -0.62
N ALA A 170 43.18 -17.39 0.56
CA ALA A 170 41.84 -17.82 0.95
C ALA A 170 40.75 -17.03 0.20
N LEU A 171 40.98 -15.74 -0.05
CA LEU A 171 40.08 -14.90 -0.85
C LEU A 171 40.06 -15.34 -2.32
N ILE A 172 41.20 -15.73 -2.91
CA ILE A 172 41.23 -16.31 -4.27
C ILE A 172 40.56 -17.68 -4.32
N ALA A 173 40.82 -18.58 -3.37
CA ALA A 173 40.10 -19.85 -3.29
C ALA A 173 38.57 -19.66 -3.15
N HIS A 174 38.13 -18.56 -2.52
CA HIS A 174 36.71 -18.17 -2.52
C HIS A 174 36.23 -17.66 -3.89
N VAL A 175 37.00 -16.80 -4.58
CA VAL A 175 36.71 -16.36 -5.96
C VAL A 175 36.59 -17.56 -6.91
N ASP A 176 37.53 -18.50 -6.88
CA ASP A 176 37.49 -19.71 -7.72
C ASP A 176 36.22 -20.54 -7.46
N ALA A 177 35.80 -20.67 -6.19
CA ALA A 177 34.56 -21.33 -5.82
C ALA A 177 33.29 -20.55 -6.22
N LEU A 178 33.36 -19.23 -6.35
CA LEU A 178 32.28 -18.40 -6.90
C LEU A 178 32.20 -18.51 -8.44
N GLU A 179 33.34 -18.48 -9.13
CA GLU A 179 33.43 -18.57 -10.60
C GLU A 179 33.15 -19.98 -11.13
N ALA A 180 33.26 -21.01 -10.28
CA ALA A 180 32.85 -22.38 -10.60
C ALA A 180 31.32 -22.60 -10.60
N MET A 181 30.52 -21.65 -10.10
CA MET A 181 29.06 -21.74 -10.16
C MET A 181 28.53 -21.35 -11.56
N PRO A 182 27.39 -21.91 -12.00
CA PRO A 182 26.77 -21.50 -13.26
C PRO A 182 26.38 -20.00 -13.21
N PRO A 183 26.52 -19.27 -14.33
CA PRO A 183 26.18 -17.85 -14.36
C PRO A 183 24.70 -17.64 -14.02
N PRO A 184 24.38 -16.68 -13.14
CA PRO A 184 23.02 -16.46 -12.68
C PRO A 184 22.14 -15.93 -13.81
N VAL A 185 20.87 -16.37 -13.84
CA VAL A 185 19.88 -16.01 -14.87
C VAL A 185 18.51 -15.74 -14.26
N PHE A 186 17.75 -14.82 -14.85
CA PHE A 186 16.38 -14.52 -14.41
C PHE A 186 15.49 -15.75 -14.58
N SER A 187 15.04 -16.28 -13.45
CA SER A 187 14.37 -17.57 -13.37
C SER A 187 13.48 -17.57 -12.14
N LYS A 188 12.24 -18.04 -12.31
CA LYS A 188 11.27 -18.13 -11.22
C LYS A 188 11.90 -18.91 -10.04
N PRO A 189 12.06 -18.31 -8.85
CA PRO A 189 12.72 -18.96 -7.73
C PRO A 189 12.04 -20.28 -7.34
N PRO A 190 12.78 -21.39 -7.11
CA PRO A 190 12.18 -22.70 -6.88
C PRO A 190 11.28 -22.82 -5.64
N HIS A 191 11.43 -21.90 -4.67
CA HIS A 191 10.64 -21.86 -3.45
C HIS A 191 9.31 -21.11 -3.59
N LEU A 192 9.06 -20.44 -4.72
CA LEU A 192 7.80 -19.72 -4.96
C LEU A 192 6.78 -20.62 -5.67
N GLY A 193 5.52 -20.59 -5.22
CA GLY A 193 4.41 -21.42 -5.69
C GLY A 193 4.05 -21.23 -7.16
N SER A 194 3.10 -22.00 -7.68
CA SER A 194 2.54 -21.77 -9.02
C SER A 194 1.94 -20.36 -9.10
N LEU A 195 1.90 -19.75 -10.30
CA LEU A 195 1.12 -18.52 -10.56
C LEU A 195 -0.40 -18.78 -10.57
N GLN A 196 -0.84 -19.80 -9.84
CA GLN A 196 -2.19 -20.34 -9.87
C GLN A 196 -3.20 -19.40 -9.23
N GLU A 197 -2.85 -18.70 -8.15
CA GLU A 197 -3.74 -17.71 -7.53
C GLU A 197 -4.07 -16.57 -8.50
N GLY A 198 -3.08 -16.10 -9.27
CA GLY A 198 -3.27 -15.11 -10.34
C GLY A 198 -4.06 -15.65 -11.53
N GLN A 199 -3.88 -16.93 -11.87
CA GLN A 199 -4.67 -17.60 -12.91
C GLN A 199 -6.14 -17.77 -12.48
N GLU A 200 -6.40 -18.18 -11.24
CA GLU A 200 -7.74 -18.35 -10.67
C GLU A 200 -8.44 -16.99 -10.56
N ALA A 201 -7.75 -15.95 -10.08
CA ALA A 201 -8.28 -14.57 -10.07
C ALA A 201 -8.59 -14.06 -11.48
N LEU A 202 -7.76 -14.37 -12.48
CA LEU A 202 -8.04 -14.06 -13.88
C LEU A 202 -9.28 -14.80 -14.39
N GLU A 203 -9.38 -16.11 -14.17
CA GLU A 203 -10.52 -16.91 -14.62
C GLU A 203 -11.82 -16.42 -13.99
N ASP A 204 -11.78 -16.08 -12.70
CA ASP A 204 -12.90 -15.48 -12.00
C ASP A 204 -13.28 -14.11 -12.61
N ALA A 205 -12.31 -13.23 -12.86
CA ALA A 205 -12.56 -11.93 -13.50
C ALA A 205 -13.11 -12.05 -14.93
N CYS A 206 -12.66 -13.04 -15.70
CA CYS A 206 -13.23 -13.38 -17.00
C CYS A 206 -14.69 -13.82 -16.87
N GLU A 207 -14.98 -14.72 -15.92
CA GLU A 207 -16.34 -15.19 -15.68
C GLU A 207 -17.28 -14.07 -15.23
N LEU A 208 -16.81 -13.05 -14.49
CA LEU A 208 -17.64 -11.88 -14.22
C LEU A 208 -18.02 -11.17 -15.53
N LYS A 209 -17.01 -10.76 -16.30
CA LYS A 209 -17.21 -9.87 -17.45
C LYS A 209 -17.96 -10.54 -18.62
N TYR A 210 -17.66 -11.79 -18.93
CA TYR A 210 -18.22 -12.46 -20.12
C TYR A 210 -19.51 -13.24 -19.85
N ARG A 211 -19.88 -13.46 -18.58
CA ARG A 211 -21.22 -13.96 -18.21
C ARG A 211 -22.27 -12.86 -18.43
N LEU A 212 -22.02 -11.67 -17.86
CA LEU A 212 -22.85 -10.48 -18.07
C LEU A 212 -23.05 -10.13 -19.56
N LEU A 213 -22.05 -10.36 -20.42
CA LEU A 213 -22.16 -10.14 -21.87
C LEU A 213 -22.90 -11.28 -22.62
N ASN A 214 -22.89 -12.52 -22.11
CA ASN A 214 -23.68 -13.62 -22.66
C ASN A 214 -25.15 -13.48 -22.32
N ASP A 215 -25.48 -13.13 -21.07
CA ASP A 215 -26.86 -13.01 -20.60
C ASP A 215 -27.59 -11.80 -21.23
N GLN A 216 -26.85 -10.85 -21.80
CA GLN A 216 -27.37 -9.76 -22.67
C GLN A 216 -27.43 -10.14 -24.17
N GLY A 217 -27.17 -11.40 -24.53
CA GLY A 217 -27.26 -11.90 -25.92
C GLY A 217 -26.11 -11.51 -26.85
N ALA A 218 -25.00 -10.96 -26.32
CA ALA A 218 -23.89 -10.40 -27.11
C ALA A 218 -22.59 -11.25 -27.07
N GLY A 219 -22.55 -12.33 -26.29
CA GLY A 219 -21.34 -13.09 -26.00
C GLY A 219 -20.84 -14.01 -27.11
N GLY A 220 -20.00 -13.50 -28.02
CA GLY A 220 -19.30 -14.29 -29.04
C GLY A 220 -18.17 -15.20 -28.54
N TRP A 221 -18.32 -15.81 -27.34
CA TRP A 221 -17.30 -16.64 -26.67
C TRP A 221 -17.75 -18.10 -26.62
N ASP A 222 -16.85 -19.04 -26.92
CA ASP A 222 -17.19 -20.47 -26.98
C ASP A 222 -17.01 -21.22 -25.65
N LYS A 223 -17.60 -22.42 -25.55
CA LYS A 223 -17.71 -23.19 -24.30
C LYS A 223 -16.37 -23.49 -23.63
N ASP A 224 -15.30 -23.58 -24.42
CA ASP A 224 -13.95 -23.92 -23.95
C ASP A 224 -13.12 -22.70 -23.52
N TRP A 225 -13.74 -21.51 -23.42
CA TRP A 225 -13.03 -20.27 -23.11
C TRP A 225 -12.15 -20.34 -21.86
N ARG A 226 -12.55 -21.06 -20.79
CA ARG A 226 -11.72 -21.23 -19.59
C ARG A 226 -10.41 -21.93 -19.92
N ALA A 227 -10.46 -23.04 -20.67
CA ALA A 227 -9.27 -23.79 -21.05
C ALA A 227 -8.34 -22.98 -21.96
N LYS A 228 -8.91 -22.11 -22.80
CA LYS A 228 -8.17 -21.14 -23.61
C LYS A 228 -7.53 -20.04 -22.76
N VAL A 229 -8.26 -19.43 -21.82
CA VAL A 229 -7.72 -18.41 -20.90
C VAL A 229 -6.62 -18.99 -20.01
N ARG A 230 -6.80 -20.20 -19.46
CA ARG A 230 -5.75 -20.94 -18.72
C ARG A 230 -4.48 -21.11 -19.53
N LEU A 231 -4.60 -21.75 -20.70
CA LEU A 231 -3.46 -22.02 -21.56
C LEU A 231 -2.83 -20.73 -22.11
N GLY A 232 -3.63 -19.68 -22.33
CA GLY A 232 -3.18 -18.35 -22.72
C GLY A 232 -2.37 -17.66 -21.63
N TYR A 233 -2.84 -17.67 -20.37
CA TYR A 233 -2.14 -17.10 -19.22
C TYR A 233 -0.85 -17.88 -18.91
N GLU A 234 -0.90 -19.22 -18.90
CA GLU A 234 0.27 -20.06 -18.67
C GLU A 234 1.35 -19.80 -19.74
N ARG A 235 0.97 -19.82 -21.02
CA ARG A 235 1.88 -19.53 -22.14
C ARG A 235 2.40 -18.10 -22.10
N LEU A 236 1.58 -17.12 -21.69
CA LEU A 236 2.02 -15.74 -21.58
C LEU A 236 3.00 -15.54 -20.40
N ALA A 237 2.79 -16.23 -19.27
CA ALA A 237 3.76 -16.28 -18.18
C ALA A 237 5.07 -16.97 -18.63
N GLN A 238 4.97 -18.05 -19.43
CA GLN A 238 6.14 -18.66 -20.07
C GLN A 238 6.85 -17.67 -21.01
N THR A 239 6.13 -16.83 -21.77
CA THR A 239 6.71 -15.73 -22.57
C THR A 239 7.38 -14.69 -21.69
N LEU A 240 6.75 -14.23 -20.60
CA LEU A 240 7.33 -13.27 -19.65
C LEU A 240 8.66 -13.77 -19.10
N TRP A 241 8.72 -15.04 -18.66
CA TRP A 241 9.96 -15.65 -18.18
C TRP A 241 10.97 -15.95 -19.29
N LYS A 242 10.53 -16.16 -20.54
CA LYS A 242 11.39 -16.30 -21.72
C LYS A 242 12.07 -14.97 -22.06
N VAL A 243 11.30 -13.88 -22.10
CA VAL A 243 11.80 -12.51 -22.28
C VAL A 243 12.71 -12.09 -21.13
N ALA A 244 12.37 -12.44 -19.88
CA ALA A 244 13.25 -12.21 -18.73
C ALA A 244 14.64 -12.86 -18.92
N ARG A 245 14.73 -14.03 -19.58
CA ARG A 245 15.99 -14.71 -19.93
C ARG A 245 16.68 -14.16 -21.18
N GLU A 246 16.09 -13.21 -21.91
CA GLU A 246 16.79 -12.47 -22.98
C GLU A 246 17.75 -11.40 -22.39
N PHE A 247 17.55 -11.01 -21.12
CA PHE A 247 18.40 -10.06 -20.40
C PHE A 247 19.59 -10.76 -19.74
N ASP A 248 20.81 -10.41 -20.16
CA ASP A 248 22.04 -10.82 -19.48
C ASP A 248 22.23 -10.00 -18.19
N VAL A 249 22.21 -10.68 -17.05
CA VAL A 249 22.49 -10.14 -15.72
C VAL A 249 23.74 -9.24 -15.70
N ARG A 250 24.77 -9.60 -16.46
CA ARG A 250 26.08 -8.93 -16.46
C ARG A 250 26.08 -7.58 -17.16
N GLY A 251 25.07 -7.30 -18.00
CA GLY A 251 24.83 -6.00 -18.62
C GLY A 251 24.27 -4.94 -17.66
N TYR A 252 23.82 -5.37 -16.48
CA TYR A 252 23.41 -4.48 -15.39
C TYR A 252 24.58 -4.22 -14.44
N GLY A 253 24.52 -3.11 -13.70
CA GLY A 253 25.60 -2.68 -12.82
C GLY A 253 26.90 -2.34 -13.56
N MET A 254 26.86 -1.98 -14.84
CA MET A 254 28.03 -1.57 -15.62
C MET A 254 28.84 -0.47 -14.91
N VAL A 255 28.17 0.47 -14.25
CA VAL A 255 28.76 1.54 -13.42
C VAL A 255 29.55 0.97 -12.23
N LEU A 256 28.98 -0.02 -11.52
CA LEU A 256 29.67 -0.70 -10.42
C LEU A 256 30.88 -1.46 -10.96
N ARG A 257 30.71 -2.19 -12.08
CA ARG A 257 31.80 -2.91 -12.75
C ARG A 257 32.93 -1.97 -13.18
N GLU A 258 32.60 -0.83 -13.78
CA GLU A 258 33.56 0.20 -14.16
C GLU A 258 34.28 0.78 -12.94
N LYS A 259 33.56 1.21 -11.89
CA LYS A 259 34.20 1.77 -10.69
C LYS A 259 35.08 0.76 -9.96
N LEU A 260 34.68 -0.52 -9.94
CA LEU A 260 35.46 -1.63 -9.38
C LEU A 260 36.59 -2.16 -10.29
N THR A 261 36.79 -1.63 -11.52
CA THR A 261 37.84 -2.10 -12.45
C THR A 261 38.72 -1.01 -13.07
N SER A 262 38.22 0.22 -13.22
CA SER A 262 38.94 1.34 -13.85
C SER A 262 39.89 2.08 -12.89
N LYS A 263 39.56 2.14 -11.59
CA LYS A 263 40.27 2.96 -10.60
C LYS A 263 41.38 2.23 -9.82
N TRP A 264 41.87 1.10 -10.33
CA TRP A 264 42.93 0.31 -9.67
C TRP A 264 44.30 1.02 -9.71
N CYS A 265 44.75 1.55 -8.56
CA CYS A 265 46.14 1.95 -8.39
C CYS A 265 47.01 0.76 -7.95
N ASP A 266 48.33 0.83 -8.22
CA ASP A 266 49.32 -0.06 -7.58
C ASP A 266 49.40 0.13 -6.04
N CYS A 267 48.76 1.19 -5.52
CA CYS A 267 48.85 1.71 -4.17
C CYS A 267 47.89 1.09 -3.14
N GLY A 268 46.85 0.37 -3.56
CA GLY A 268 45.90 -0.29 -2.66
C GLY A 268 44.82 0.60 -2.03
N CYS A 269 44.49 1.73 -2.67
CA CYS A 269 43.47 2.67 -2.17
C CYS A 269 42.10 2.55 -2.87
N SER A 270 41.91 1.57 -3.76
CA SER A 270 40.69 1.38 -4.53
C SER A 270 39.54 0.90 -3.63
N THR A 271 39.84 0.04 -2.64
CA THR A 271 38.88 -0.43 -1.63
C THR A 271 38.63 0.56 -0.51
N ASP A 272 39.52 1.52 -0.28
CA ASP A 272 39.44 2.41 0.89
C ASP A 272 38.23 3.33 0.81
N HIS A 273 37.80 3.67 -0.41
CA HIS A 273 36.57 4.42 -0.65
C HIS A 273 35.30 3.59 -0.35
N LEU A 274 35.36 2.26 -0.48
CA LEU A 274 34.30 1.37 0.04
C LEU A 274 34.33 1.35 1.58
N GLY A 275 35.51 1.35 2.19
CA GLY A 275 35.67 1.46 3.64
C GLY A 275 35.09 2.76 4.22
N GLU A 276 35.29 3.88 3.53
CA GLU A 276 34.75 5.19 3.91
C GLU A 276 33.21 5.24 3.85
N VAL A 277 32.60 4.66 2.81
CA VAL A 277 31.14 4.64 2.63
C VAL A 277 30.47 3.58 3.52
N CYS A 278 30.92 2.33 3.43
CA CYS A 278 30.24 1.19 4.05
C CYS A 278 30.49 1.08 5.56
N GLU A 279 31.67 1.44 6.09
CA GLU A 279 31.90 1.36 7.55
C GLU A 279 30.97 2.30 8.32
N ARG A 280 30.63 3.46 7.76
CA ARG A 280 29.64 4.37 8.37
C ARG A 280 28.27 3.70 8.47
N THR A 281 27.74 3.19 7.36
CA THR A 281 26.42 2.54 7.32
C THR A 281 26.36 1.32 8.24
N VAL A 282 27.36 0.44 8.22
CA VAL A 282 27.41 -0.74 9.11
C VAL A 282 27.39 -0.36 10.59
N ARG A 283 28.06 0.74 10.96
CA ARG A 283 28.07 1.21 12.35
C ARG A 283 26.72 1.79 12.78
N GLU A 284 26.05 2.52 11.90
CA GLU A 284 24.71 3.04 12.20
C GLU A 284 23.70 1.89 12.36
N GLU A 285 23.79 0.83 11.55
CA GLU A 285 23.03 -0.43 11.78
C GLU A 285 23.41 -1.12 13.11
N GLU A 286 24.70 -1.19 13.46
CA GLU A 286 25.19 -1.78 14.72
C GLU A 286 24.79 -0.97 15.97
N GLU A 287 24.61 0.35 15.85
CA GLU A 287 24.21 1.25 16.93
C GLU A 287 22.68 1.29 17.13
N GLU A 288 21.88 1.26 16.05
CA GLU A 288 20.41 1.31 16.13
C GLU A 288 19.76 -0.05 16.49
N SER A 289 20.41 -1.18 16.20
CA SER A 289 19.78 -2.52 16.33
C SER A 289 19.83 -3.18 17.72
N GLY A 290 20.58 -2.61 18.68
CA GLY A 290 20.45 -2.85 20.12
C GLY A 290 20.83 -4.23 20.71
N VAL A 291 20.83 -5.35 19.96
CA VAL A 291 21.00 -6.71 20.52
C VAL A 291 22.00 -7.61 19.77
N ARG A 292 23.17 -7.75 20.39
CA ARG A 292 24.13 -8.89 20.37
C ARG A 292 24.72 -9.37 19.01
N VAL A 293 26.04 -9.20 18.95
CA VAL A 293 26.98 -10.15 18.32
C VAL A 293 26.60 -11.60 18.68
N GLY A 294 26.58 -12.51 17.70
CA GLY A 294 26.63 -13.96 17.96
C GLY A 294 25.48 -14.82 17.43
N LYS A 295 24.48 -14.27 16.73
CA LYS A 295 23.76 -15.08 15.73
C LYS A 295 24.50 -14.99 14.41
N GLN A 296 25.01 -16.12 13.94
CA GLN A 296 25.44 -16.26 12.56
C GLN A 296 24.22 -15.98 11.66
N ARG A 297 24.31 -14.97 10.78
CA ARG A 297 23.64 -15.07 9.48
C ARG A 297 24.40 -16.18 8.75
N GLU A 298 23.95 -17.42 8.91
CA GLU A 298 24.66 -18.57 8.34
C GLU A 298 24.80 -18.42 6.83
N TRP A 299 25.97 -18.78 6.33
CA TRP A 299 26.36 -18.71 4.92
C TRP A 299 25.76 -19.91 4.16
N ASP A 300 24.43 -20.04 4.20
CA ASP A 300 23.71 -21.19 3.61
C ASP A 300 23.17 -20.92 2.19
N GLY A 301 23.33 -19.68 1.70
CA GLY A 301 22.86 -19.22 0.39
C GLY A 301 21.36 -18.90 0.32
N ARG A 302 20.58 -19.11 1.40
CA ARG A 302 19.16 -18.80 1.49
C ARG A 302 18.97 -17.44 2.15
N GLY A 303 19.28 -16.38 1.40
CA GLY A 303 18.92 -15.01 1.81
C GLY A 303 17.45 -14.96 2.20
N SER A 304 17.19 -14.62 3.47
CA SER A 304 15.89 -14.73 4.13
C SER A 304 14.77 -13.96 3.40
N GLY A 305 13.52 -14.39 3.63
CA GLY A 305 12.34 -13.97 2.87
C GLY A 305 12.19 -12.46 2.67
N VAL A 306 11.61 -12.07 1.53
CA VAL A 306 11.56 -10.68 1.07
C VAL A 306 10.68 -9.81 1.97
N TYR A 307 11.35 -8.87 2.66
CA TYR A 307 10.81 -7.65 3.24
C TYR A 307 11.88 -6.55 3.04
N GLY A 308 11.50 -5.28 2.90
CA GLY A 308 12.46 -4.16 2.78
C GLY A 308 12.93 -3.82 1.36
N TRP A 309 11.98 -3.59 0.43
CA TRP A 309 12.23 -3.11 -0.94
C TRP A 309 11.81 -1.65 -1.20
N GLU A 310 11.51 -0.90 -0.13
CA GLU A 310 10.76 0.37 -0.17
C GLU A 310 11.50 1.54 0.53
N THR A 311 12.80 1.39 0.81
CA THR A 311 13.64 2.41 1.47
C THR A 311 14.38 3.27 0.44
N GLU A 312 14.01 4.55 0.31
CA GLU A 312 14.59 5.53 -0.65
C GLU A 312 16.07 5.88 -0.39
N GLU A 313 16.62 5.58 0.79
CA GLU A 313 17.88 6.18 1.30
C GLU A 313 19.18 5.70 0.61
N GLU A 314 19.12 4.77 -0.34
CA GLU A 314 20.30 4.14 -0.98
C GLU A 314 20.60 4.60 -2.42
N GLU A 315 19.77 5.47 -3.00
CA GLU A 315 19.86 5.84 -4.43
C GLU A 315 20.99 6.84 -4.74
N ASP A 316 21.61 7.44 -3.73
CA ASP A 316 22.49 8.63 -3.89
C ASP A 316 24.01 8.35 -3.85
N ILE A 317 24.45 7.08 -3.86
CA ILE A 317 25.86 6.72 -3.61
C ILE A 317 26.76 6.71 -4.87
N TRP A 318 26.20 6.77 -6.09
CA TRP A 318 26.99 6.54 -7.32
C TRP A 318 26.65 7.46 -8.52
N GLU A 319 27.12 8.72 -8.51
CA GLU A 319 27.07 9.57 -9.72
C GLU A 319 27.79 8.93 -10.93
N VAL A 320 27.26 9.11 -12.15
CA VAL A 320 27.70 8.42 -13.37
C VAL A 320 28.06 9.44 -14.45
N GLU A 321 29.31 9.45 -14.90
CA GLU A 321 29.67 10.11 -16.15
C GLU A 321 29.38 9.14 -17.31
N LEU A 322 28.23 9.32 -17.96
CA LEU A 322 27.89 8.58 -19.16
C LEU A 322 28.69 9.15 -20.35
N ASP A 323 29.65 8.40 -20.88
CA ASP A 323 30.26 8.68 -22.18
C ASP A 323 29.32 8.20 -23.30
N PHE A 324 28.84 9.13 -24.14
CA PHE A 324 27.84 8.90 -25.19
C PHE A 324 28.42 8.34 -26.50
N GLY A 325 29.74 8.17 -26.63
CA GLY A 325 30.38 7.70 -27.87
C GLY A 325 29.85 6.36 -28.38
N GLY A 326 29.04 6.39 -29.46
CA GLY A 326 28.50 5.17 -30.10
C GLY A 326 27.36 5.39 -31.09
N MET A 327 26.55 6.45 -30.94
CA MET A 327 25.57 6.89 -31.93
C MET A 327 25.62 8.42 -32.02
N ASP A 328 25.97 8.91 -33.21
CA ASP A 328 26.04 10.34 -33.52
C ASP A 328 24.81 10.68 -34.41
N PRO A 329 23.78 11.37 -33.89
CA PRO A 329 22.48 11.52 -34.55
C PRO A 329 22.42 12.76 -35.46
N ASP A 330 23.55 13.18 -36.03
CA ASP A 330 23.72 14.47 -36.68
C ASP A 330 23.22 14.50 -38.15
N ALA A 331 21.89 14.35 -38.35
CA ALA A 331 21.19 14.72 -39.60
C ALA A 331 19.63 14.69 -39.51
N SER A 332 19.03 15.81 -39.08
CA SER A 332 17.80 16.41 -39.66
C SER A 332 16.67 15.53 -40.26
N ASP A 333 16.23 14.47 -39.58
CA ASP A 333 14.95 13.77 -39.85
C ASP A 333 14.38 13.21 -38.54
N ASP A 334 13.08 12.87 -38.49
CA ASP A 334 12.36 12.58 -37.24
C ASP A 334 12.78 11.26 -36.56
N GLY A 335 13.67 10.48 -37.18
CA GLY A 335 14.48 9.43 -36.55
C GLY A 335 13.76 8.13 -36.17
N VAL A 336 12.44 8.08 -36.28
CA VAL A 336 11.63 6.88 -36.03
C VAL A 336 11.28 6.22 -37.37
N ASP A 337 12.02 5.18 -37.73
CA ASP A 337 11.69 4.32 -38.88
C ASP A 337 10.34 3.61 -38.64
N SER A 338 9.52 3.53 -39.69
CA SER A 338 8.21 2.89 -39.68
C SER A 338 8.26 1.39 -39.38
N GLU A 339 9.42 0.75 -39.54
CA GLU A 339 9.63 -0.67 -39.22
C GLU A 339 10.20 -0.95 -37.81
N MET A 340 10.54 0.07 -37.01
CA MET A 340 11.03 -0.13 -35.63
C MET A 340 9.97 -0.81 -34.75
N THR A 341 10.39 -1.76 -33.91
CA THR A 341 9.46 -2.42 -32.99
C THR A 341 9.07 -1.53 -31.80
N ILE A 342 8.02 -1.90 -31.06
CA ILE A 342 7.58 -1.16 -29.87
C ILE A 342 8.71 -1.08 -28.82
N GLY A 343 9.49 -2.15 -28.71
CA GLY A 343 10.68 -2.20 -27.87
C GLY A 343 11.72 -1.19 -28.35
N GLU A 344 12.09 -1.23 -29.62
CA GLU A 344 13.09 -0.35 -30.24
C GLU A 344 12.67 1.14 -30.20
N ILE A 345 11.37 1.45 -30.29
CA ILE A 345 10.84 2.82 -30.14
C ILE A 345 10.96 3.32 -28.69
N MET A 346 10.63 2.50 -27.69
CA MET A 346 10.84 2.87 -26.28
C MET A 346 12.33 2.90 -25.92
N GLU A 347 13.13 2.06 -26.57
CA GLU A 347 14.58 2.05 -26.48
C GLU A 347 15.18 3.35 -27.03
N TRP A 348 14.70 3.84 -28.17
CA TRP A 348 15.08 5.14 -28.73
C TRP A 348 14.61 6.31 -27.86
N ARG A 349 13.33 6.35 -27.45
CA ARG A 349 12.75 7.45 -26.65
C ARG A 349 13.52 7.72 -25.36
N PHE A 350 13.69 6.71 -24.51
CA PHE A 350 14.47 6.85 -23.27
C PHE A 350 15.90 7.35 -23.55
N PHE A 351 16.51 6.96 -24.68
CA PHE A 351 17.86 7.41 -25.00
C PHE A 351 17.93 8.84 -25.50
N LYS A 352 16.98 9.29 -26.34
CA LYS A 352 16.87 10.70 -26.69
C LYS A 352 16.59 11.52 -25.42
N ALA A 353 15.67 11.09 -24.56
CA ALA A 353 15.42 11.74 -23.27
C ALA A 353 16.65 11.81 -22.36
N GLU A 354 17.47 10.75 -22.26
CA GLU A 354 18.72 10.78 -21.49
C GLU A 354 19.84 11.61 -22.13
N GLN A 355 19.90 11.72 -23.46
CA GLN A 355 20.83 12.59 -24.19
C GLN A 355 20.45 14.07 -24.02
N GLU A 356 19.17 14.41 -24.23
CA GLU A 356 18.63 15.75 -24.01
C GLU A 356 18.81 16.14 -22.53
N LYS A 357 18.58 15.21 -21.58
CA LYS A 357 18.91 15.40 -20.15
C LYS A 357 20.41 15.69 -19.93
N GLU A 358 21.33 15.04 -20.64
CA GLU A 358 22.75 15.33 -20.47
C GLU A 358 23.18 16.64 -21.15
N GLU A 359 22.65 17.01 -22.31
CA GLU A 359 22.81 18.36 -22.87
C GLU A 359 22.23 19.43 -21.92
N GLY A 360 21.13 19.12 -21.24
CA GLY A 360 20.59 19.90 -20.13
C GLY A 360 21.57 20.01 -18.95
N ASN A 361 22.20 18.91 -18.55
CA ASN A 361 23.22 18.89 -17.50
C ASN A 361 24.49 19.66 -17.91
N ILE A 362 24.92 19.59 -19.17
CA ILE A 362 26.07 20.34 -19.73
C ILE A 362 25.74 21.83 -19.73
N ALA A 363 24.57 22.23 -20.23
CA ALA A 363 24.10 23.62 -20.19
C ALA A 363 23.99 24.16 -18.75
N PHE A 364 23.45 23.34 -17.83
CA PHE A 364 23.36 23.67 -16.40
C PHE A 364 24.75 23.83 -15.75
N ARG A 365 25.72 22.98 -16.10
CA ARG A 365 27.12 23.09 -15.68
C ARG A 365 27.82 24.34 -16.25
N GLN A 366 27.48 24.73 -17.48
CA GLN A 366 27.96 25.96 -18.14
C GLN A 366 27.26 27.24 -17.63
N GLY A 367 26.17 27.11 -16.87
CA GLY A 367 25.39 28.23 -16.34
C GLY A 367 24.31 28.78 -17.28
N ASP A 368 24.13 28.19 -18.47
CA ASP A 368 22.98 28.49 -19.34
C ASP A 368 21.75 27.70 -18.89
N PHE A 369 21.15 28.19 -17.80
CA PHE A 369 19.96 27.59 -17.23
C PHE A 369 18.73 27.70 -18.14
N LYS A 370 18.73 28.58 -19.17
CA LYS A 370 17.63 28.68 -20.14
C LYS A 370 17.72 27.54 -21.16
N LYS A 371 18.91 27.31 -21.72
CA LYS A 371 19.17 26.14 -22.59
C LYS A 371 18.93 24.84 -21.82
N ALA A 372 19.31 24.78 -20.54
CA ALA A 372 19.04 23.63 -19.67
C ALA A 372 17.54 23.35 -19.46
N VAL A 373 16.71 24.38 -19.22
CA VAL A 373 15.24 24.24 -19.14
C VAL A 373 14.69 23.58 -20.40
N ASN A 374 14.98 24.15 -21.58
CA ASN A 374 14.48 23.66 -22.86
C ASN A 374 14.84 22.18 -23.09
N PHE A 375 16.07 21.78 -22.78
CA PHE A 375 16.50 20.38 -22.88
C PHE A 375 15.82 19.45 -21.87
N TYR A 376 15.59 19.88 -20.62
CA TYR A 376 14.84 19.08 -19.64
C TYR A 376 13.34 18.99 -19.96
N GLU A 377 12.76 20.00 -20.61
CA GLU A 377 11.39 19.97 -21.14
C GLU A 377 11.28 18.97 -22.30
N ILE A 378 12.19 19.02 -23.28
CA ILE A 378 12.27 18.05 -24.38
C ILE A 378 12.47 16.62 -23.85
N ALA A 379 13.37 16.41 -22.88
CA ALA A 379 13.58 15.11 -22.26
C ALA A 379 12.30 14.56 -21.60
N HIS A 380 11.56 15.42 -20.89
CA HIS A 380 10.29 15.07 -20.27
C HIS A 380 9.20 14.73 -21.29
N ASP A 381 9.06 15.52 -22.37
CA ASP A 381 8.01 15.31 -23.36
C ASP A 381 8.25 14.03 -24.21
N ILE A 382 9.50 13.57 -24.31
CA ILE A 382 9.86 12.29 -24.93
C ILE A 382 9.54 11.09 -24.03
N GLU A 383 9.81 11.20 -22.71
CA GLU A 383 9.63 10.11 -21.74
C GLU A 383 9.02 10.63 -20.41
N PRO A 384 7.69 10.88 -20.38
CA PRO A 384 7.06 11.67 -19.31
C PRO A 384 6.85 10.91 -18.00
N GLU A 385 7.02 9.58 -17.99
CA GLU A 385 6.78 8.72 -16.82
C GLU A 385 7.94 8.75 -15.79
N LEU A 386 9.07 9.39 -16.12
CA LEU A 386 10.26 9.40 -15.30
C LEU A 386 10.43 10.71 -14.50
N PRO A 387 10.44 10.66 -13.15
CA PRO A 387 10.37 11.85 -12.31
C PRO A 387 11.64 12.70 -12.35
N HIS A 388 12.81 12.14 -12.72
CA HIS A 388 14.09 12.85 -12.63
C HIS A 388 14.22 13.99 -13.65
N TYR A 389 13.55 13.93 -14.80
CA TYR A 389 13.50 15.06 -15.75
C TYR A 389 12.80 16.26 -15.11
N GLN A 390 11.63 16.05 -14.49
CA GLN A 390 10.89 17.07 -13.76
C GLN A 390 11.67 17.62 -12.55
N LEU A 391 12.40 16.76 -11.83
CA LEU A 391 13.29 17.21 -10.75
C LEU A 391 14.42 18.12 -11.26
N ASN A 392 15.02 17.82 -12.40
CA ASN A 392 16.12 18.61 -12.98
C ASN A 392 15.62 19.90 -13.65
N LEU A 393 14.48 19.85 -14.32
CA LEU A 393 13.74 21.03 -14.78
C LEU A 393 13.47 22.01 -13.63
N ALA A 394 13.00 21.51 -12.48
CA ALA A 394 12.82 22.32 -11.29
C ALA A 394 14.13 22.93 -10.78
N ALA A 395 15.25 22.21 -10.84
CA ALA A 395 16.56 22.75 -10.47
C ALA A 395 17.01 23.88 -11.41
N ALA A 396 16.75 23.77 -12.72
CA ALA A 396 17.04 24.83 -13.70
C ALA A 396 16.16 26.07 -13.47
N HIS A 397 14.86 25.88 -13.23
CA HIS A 397 13.95 26.98 -12.86
C HIS A 397 14.35 27.67 -11.54
N LEU A 398 14.83 26.94 -10.52
CA LEU A 398 15.39 27.52 -9.29
C LEU A 398 16.61 28.42 -9.57
N LYS A 399 17.44 28.08 -10.56
CA LYS A 399 18.60 28.90 -10.96
C LYS A 399 18.19 30.14 -11.77
N LEU A 400 17.10 30.05 -12.54
CA LEU A 400 16.50 31.18 -13.28
C LEU A 400 15.63 32.11 -12.44
N CYS A 401 15.39 31.79 -11.16
CA CYS A 401 14.39 32.44 -10.32
C CYS A 401 12.93 32.27 -10.80
N ASN A 402 12.65 31.27 -11.64
CA ASN A 402 11.31 30.92 -12.14
C ASN A 402 10.56 30.05 -11.11
N TRP A 403 10.29 30.62 -9.93
CA TRP A 403 9.87 29.85 -8.75
C TRP A 403 8.55 29.08 -8.93
N MET A 404 7.58 29.60 -9.70
CA MET A 404 6.30 28.91 -9.93
C MET A 404 6.48 27.63 -10.76
N GLU A 405 7.25 27.70 -11.84
CA GLU A 405 7.53 26.52 -12.68
C GLU A 405 8.42 25.51 -11.93
N ALA A 406 9.33 25.97 -11.06
CA ALA A 406 10.06 25.09 -10.15
C ALA A 406 9.13 24.34 -9.18
N GLU A 407 8.13 25.00 -8.58
CA GLU A 407 7.15 24.34 -7.70
C GLU A 407 6.28 23.34 -8.47
N LYS A 408 5.82 23.73 -9.66
CA LYS A 408 4.98 22.92 -10.55
C LYS A 408 5.72 21.66 -11.02
N ALA A 409 6.96 21.79 -11.48
CA ALA A 409 7.78 20.66 -11.91
C ALA A 409 8.10 19.70 -10.75
N CYS A 410 8.49 20.21 -9.57
CA CYS A 410 8.63 19.37 -8.38
C CYS A 410 7.32 18.68 -7.98
N THR A 411 6.17 19.34 -8.11
CA THR A 411 4.87 18.75 -7.77
C THR A 411 4.45 17.67 -8.76
N LYS A 412 4.78 17.82 -10.05
CA LYS A 412 4.61 16.75 -11.05
C LYS A 412 5.49 15.54 -10.72
N ALA A 413 6.79 15.74 -10.47
CA ALA A 413 7.69 14.67 -10.03
C ALA A 413 7.18 13.94 -8.77
N LEU A 414 6.76 14.69 -7.74
CA LEU A 414 6.27 14.16 -6.46
C LEU A 414 4.90 13.46 -6.57
N SER A 415 4.22 13.53 -7.71
CA SER A 415 3.01 12.75 -8.00
C SER A 415 3.34 11.36 -8.57
N GLN A 416 4.54 11.19 -9.12
CA GLN A 416 5.05 9.94 -9.72
C GLN A 416 5.95 9.17 -8.76
N HIS A 417 6.84 9.86 -8.04
CA HIS A 417 7.75 9.26 -7.06
C HIS A 417 8.01 10.21 -5.91
N ARG A 418 7.92 9.70 -4.68
CA ARG A 418 8.31 10.43 -3.48
C ARG A 418 9.83 10.67 -3.50
N SER A 419 10.30 11.83 -3.05
CA SER A 419 11.72 12.17 -3.18
C SER A 419 12.16 13.31 -2.26
N SER A 420 13.21 13.05 -1.46
CA SER A 420 13.94 14.09 -0.71
C SER A 420 14.32 15.27 -1.61
N LYS A 421 14.95 15.02 -2.76
CA LYS A 421 15.36 16.07 -3.72
C LYS A 421 14.16 16.84 -4.28
N GLY A 422 13.02 16.18 -4.50
CA GLY A 422 11.77 16.81 -4.92
C GLY A 422 11.21 17.78 -3.88
N TYR A 423 11.08 17.33 -2.63
CA TYR A 423 10.63 18.19 -1.54
C TYR A 423 11.61 19.34 -1.30
N TYR A 424 12.92 19.10 -1.23
CA TYR A 424 13.93 20.14 -0.99
C TYR A 424 13.93 21.23 -2.09
N ARG A 425 13.87 20.83 -3.37
CA ARG A 425 13.78 21.77 -4.50
C ARG A 425 12.46 22.57 -4.45
N ARG A 426 11.33 21.92 -4.15
CA ARG A 426 10.03 22.60 -3.99
C ARG A 426 10.02 23.57 -2.81
N ALA A 427 10.67 23.21 -1.70
CA ALA A 427 10.81 24.08 -0.54
C ALA A 427 11.52 25.38 -0.90
N ARG A 428 12.66 25.30 -1.59
CA ARG A 428 13.41 26.49 -2.03
C ARG A 428 12.61 27.36 -2.99
N ALA A 429 11.80 26.77 -3.87
CA ALA A 429 10.87 27.51 -4.73
C ALA A 429 9.83 28.27 -3.89
N ARG A 430 9.14 27.57 -2.98
CA ARG A 430 8.12 28.14 -2.08
C ARG A 430 8.67 29.23 -1.16
N ARG A 431 9.89 29.05 -0.64
CA ARG A 431 10.62 30.05 0.14
C ARG A 431 10.74 31.38 -0.62
N MET A 432 11.16 31.32 -1.88
CA MET A 432 11.36 32.50 -2.72
C MET A 432 10.03 33.09 -3.24
N LEU A 433 8.96 32.28 -3.33
CA LEU A 433 7.57 32.73 -3.47
C LEU A 433 6.98 33.37 -2.18
N LYS A 434 7.80 33.57 -1.14
CA LYS A 434 7.38 34.08 0.18
C LYS A 434 6.31 33.21 0.87
N ARG A 435 6.37 31.89 0.64
CA ARG A 435 5.54 30.85 1.26
C ARG A 435 6.40 29.97 2.20
N PRO A 436 7.00 30.55 3.27
CA PRO A 436 7.97 29.86 4.13
C PRO A 436 7.35 28.66 4.84
N ASP A 437 6.08 28.74 5.27
CA ASP A 437 5.32 27.63 5.87
C ASP A 437 5.29 26.38 4.98
N GLU A 438 5.19 26.58 3.67
CA GLU A 438 5.12 25.50 2.69
C GLU A 438 6.52 24.96 2.37
N ALA A 439 7.53 25.84 2.43
CA ALA A 439 8.93 25.42 2.42
C ALA A 439 9.28 24.60 3.68
N ILE A 440 8.80 24.99 4.86
CA ILE A 440 8.99 24.28 6.13
C ILE A 440 8.28 22.92 6.09
N ARG A 441 7.07 22.83 5.53
CA ARG A 441 6.38 21.53 5.32
C ARG A 441 7.15 20.61 4.39
N ASP A 442 7.66 21.11 3.26
CA ASP A 442 8.48 20.32 2.34
C ASP A 442 9.85 19.96 2.97
N LEU A 443 10.53 20.87 3.70
CA LEU A 443 11.76 20.57 4.45
C LEU A 443 11.55 19.53 5.56
N ARG A 444 10.39 19.55 6.23
CA ARG A 444 9.99 18.49 7.17
C ARG A 444 9.72 17.17 6.46
N ALA A 445 9.25 17.17 5.21
CA ALA A 445 9.14 15.96 4.38
C ALA A 445 10.53 15.43 3.95
N VAL A 446 11.51 16.31 3.70
CA VAL A 446 12.92 15.93 3.52
C VAL A 446 13.46 15.26 4.78
N LEU A 447 13.28 15.85 5.96
CA LEU A 447 13.79 15.29 7.21
C LEU A 447 13.03 14.03 7.69
N LYS A 448 11.83 13.76 7.16
CA LYS A 448 11.15 12.45 7.29
C LYS A 448 11.68 11.36 6.35
N LEU A 449 12.48 11.74 5.34
CA LEU A 449 13.10 10.83 4.37
C LEU A 449 14.62 10.69 4.53
N GLN A 450 15.26 11.70 5.13
CA GLN A 450 16.69 11.77 5.41
C GLN A 450 16.90 12.61 6.70
N PRO A 451 16.71 12.04 7.91
CA PRO A 451 16.74 12.79 9.17
C PRO A 451 18.04 13.54 9.45
N LYS A 452 19.15 13.08 8.86
CA LYS A 452 20.50 13.63 9.01
C LYS A 452 20.86 14.70 7.94
N ASN A 453 19.92 15.13 7.09
CA ASN A 453 20.20 16.02 5.95
C ASN A 453 20.55 17.45 6.42
N VAL A 454 21.85 17.77 6.42
CA VAL A 454 22.41 19.04 6.92
C VAL A 454 21.92 20.25 6.13
N GLU A 455 21.72 20.15 4.81
CA GLU A 455 21.20 21.27 4.01
C GLU A 455 19.73 21.57 4.35
N ALA A 456 18.93 20.54 4.60
CA ALA A 456 17.55 20.70 5.02
C ALA A 456 17.43 21.20 6.47
N ILE A 457 18.31 20.75 7.38
CA ILE A 457 18.39 21.27 8.76
C ILE A 457 18.79 22.75 8.73
N ALA A 458 19.81 23.14 7.94
CA ALA A 458 20.31 24.51 7.88
C ALA A 458 19.31 25.47 7.18
N GLU A 459 18.71 25.04 6.07
CA GLU A 459 17.68 25.83 5.37
C GLU A 459 16.43 25.98 6.27
N LEU A 460 16.01 24.92 6.97
CA LEU A 460 14.93 24.99 7.96
C LEU A 460 15.29 25.93 9.12
N ALA A 461 16.48 25.81 9.73
CA ALA A 461 16.93 26.70 10.79
C ALA A 461 17.05 28.16 10.33
N SER A 462 17.35 28.43 9.06
CA SER A 462 17.34 29.79 8.49
C SER A 462 15.94 30.39 8.31
N LEU A 463 14.91 29.55 8.33
CA LEU A 463 13.49 29.91 8.26
C LEU A 463 12.78 29.86 9.62
N LEU A 464 13.51 29.55 10.69
CA LEU A 464 13.02 29.55 12.07
C LEU A 464 13.71 30.68 12.87
N PRO A 465 13.00 31.39 13.77
CA PRO A 465 13.58 32.51 14.51
C PRO A 465 14.53 32.07 15.63
N PRO A 466 15.49 32.93 16.03
CA PRO A 466 16.51 32.59 17.03
C PRO A 466 15.96 32.54 18.46
N GLU A 467 16.33 31.48 19.19
CA GLU A 467 15.95 31.29 20.60
C GLU A 467 16.69 32.22 21.57
N ARG A 468 16.13 32.39 22.78
CA ARG A 468 16.73 33.18 23.88
C ARG A 468 17.40 32.26 24.92
N PRO A 469 18.58 32.60 25.45
CA PRO A 469 19.32 31.75 26.39
C PRO A 469 18.79 31.80 27.83
N SER A 470 18.97 30.70 28.58
CA SER A 470 18.58 30.53 29.99
C SER A 470 19.78 30.09 30.87
N PRO A 471 19.72 30.21 32.21
CA PRO A 471 20.91 30.24 33.08
C PRO A 471 21.42 28.89 33.61
N LYS A 472 22.70 28.83 33.99
CA LYS A 472 23.44 27.61 34.39
C LYS A 472 23.55 27.39 35.92
N PRO A 473 23.26 26.19 36.45
CA PRO A 473 23.69 25.72 37.79
C PRO A 473 25.15 25.19 37.81
N LYS A 474 25.65 24.77 38.99
CA LYS A 474 27.08 24.55 39.28
C LYS A 474 27.47 23.07 39.56
N ILE A 475 28.76 22.76 39.35
CA ILE A 475 29.37 21.41 39.42
C ILE A 475 29.86 21.05 40.84
N LYS A 476 29.74 19.76 41.23
CA LYS A 476 30.71 19.03 42.10
C LYS A 476 30.88 17.56 41.67
N LYS A 477 32.04 16.97 42.03
CA LYS A 477 32.56 15.60 41.77
C LYS A 477 33.80 15.39 42.69
N PRO A 478 34.47 14.21 42.79
CA PRO A 478 34.09 12.81 42.52
C PRO A 478 34.52 11.85 43.69
N VAL A 479 34.54 10.51 43.48
CA VAL A 479 35.64 9.53 43.76
C VAL A 479 35.13 8.07 43.69
N ILE A 480 35.97 7.10 43.26
CA ILE A 480 35.66 5.65 43.07
C ILE A 480 36.94 4.79 43.24
N PRO A 481 36.89 3.59 43.87
CA PRO A 481 37.14 2.29 43.17
C PRO A 481 36.30 1.12 43.80
N ALA A 482 36.51 -0.21 43.73
CA ALA A 482 37.53 -1.13 43.16
C ALA A 482 36.98 -2.60 42.98
N ALA A 483 37.70 -3.45 42.22
CA ALA A 483 37.94 -4.92 42.44
C ALA A 483 36.78 -5.98 42.47
N SER A 484 36.93 -7.27 42.11
CA SER A 484 37.96 -8.02 41.31
C SER A 484 37.60 -9.52 41.06
N SER A 485 38.08 -10.13 39.94
CA SER A 485 38.50 -11.56 39.72
C SER A 485 37.52 -12.76 39.89
N ALA A 486 37.75 -14.00 39.38
CA ALA A 486 38.44 -14.55 38.17
C ALA A 486 38.33 -16.13 38.06
N SER A 487 38.54 -16.71 36.85
CA SER A 487 38.89 -18.14 36.53
C SER A 487 37.78 -19.24 36.67
N SER A 488 37.87 -20.50 36.13
CA SER A 488 38.98 -21.29 35.52
C SER A 488 38.54 -22.46 34.56
N SER A 489 39.49 -22.97 33.71
CA SER A 489 39.78 -24.40 33.30
C SER A 489 38.70 -25.44 32.79
N SER A 490 38.95 -26.48 31.94
CA SER A 490 40.02 -26.86 30.98
C SER A 490 39.87 -28.25 30.22
N ILE A 491 39.90 -28.27 28.86
CA ILE A 491 40.60 -29.26 27.94
C ILE A 491 39.92 -30.73 27.82
N PRO A 492 40.38 -31.78 27.04
CA PRO A 492 39.86 -32.17 25.67
C PRO A 492 39.70 -33.71 25.29
N LEU A 493 39.75 -34.05 23.96
CA LEU A 493 39.99 -35.36 23.22
C LEU A 493 38.73 -36.22 22.83
N ALA A 494 38.67 -37.05 21.75
CA ALA A 494 39.64 -37.45 20.68
C ALA A 494 39.01 -38.10 19.37
N LEU A 495 39.75 -38.00 18.23
CA LEU A 495 39.98 -38.97 17.11
C LEU A 495 38.89 -39.54 16.13
N SER A 496 38.94 -39.10 14.85
CA SER A 496 39.41 -39.79 13.59
C SER A 496 38.87 -41.19 13.09
N PRO A 497 39.24 -41.73 11.89
CA PRO A 497 38.87 -41.31 10.51
C PRO A 497 38.61 -42.47 9.44
N SER A 498 38.51 -42.14 8.12
CA SER A 498 38.73 -43.01 6.91
C SER A 498 37.56 -43.91 6.40
N SER A 499 37.45 -44.45 5.15
CA SER A 499 38.09 -44.17 3.81
C SER A 499 37.43 -44.92 2.60
N SER A 500 37.62 -44.40 1.35
CA SER A 500 37.63 -45.15 0.04
C SER A 500 36.28 -45.74 -0.50
N SER A 501 36.09 -46.22 -1.75
CA SER A 501 36.88 -46.32 -3.02
C SER A 501 35.96 -46.40 -4.30
N SER A 502 36.51 -46.72 -5.49
CA SER A 502 36.00 -46.45 -6.86
C SER A 502 35.51 -47.66 -7.72
N SER A 503 34.78 -47.42 -8.83
CA SER A 503 34.94 -48.16 -10.13
C SER A 503 34.10 -47.63 -11.33
N LYS A 504 34.42 -48.08 -12.56
CA LYS A 504 33.77 -47.92 -13.92
C LYS A 504 34.08 -49.22 -14.75
N PRO A 505 33.97 -49.38 -16.12
CA PRO A 505 33.32 -48.61 -17.22
C PRO A 505 32.61 -49.42 -18.39
N GLY A 506 31.86 -48.72 -19.27
CA GLY A 506 31.70 -49.01 -20.73
C GLY A 506 30.74 -50.15 -21.20
N PRO A 507 30.50 -50.35 -22.54
CA PRO A 507 30.97 -49.60 -23.73
C PRO A 507 29.86 -49.18 -24.77
N ASN A 508 30.30 -48.61 -25.91
CA ASN A 508 29.55 -48.25 -27.16
C ASN A 508 29.35 -49.49 -28.10
N PRO A 509 28.69 -49.48 -29.30
CA PRO A 509 28.52 -48.37 -30.29
C PRO A 509 27.21 -48.34 -31.15
N GLY A 510 27.17 -47.50 -32.21
CA GLY A 510 26.35 -47.76 -33.43
C GLY A 510 25.75 -46.53 -34.15
N ASP A 511 26.14 -46.28 -35.41
CA ASP A 511 25.51 -45.30 -36.31
C ASP A 511 25.68 -45.77 -37.78
N PRO A 512 24.60 -45.73 -38.61
CA PRO A 512 24.79 -45.41 -40.02
C PRO A 512 23.73 -44.47 -40.63
N THR A 513 24.23 -43.38 -41.22
CA THR A 513 23.81 -42.74 -42.48
C THR A 513 22.45 -43.12 -43.12
N ALA A 514 21.60 -42.12 -43.35
CA ALA A 514 21.16 -41.70 -44.70
C ALA A 514 20.31 -40.41 -44.65
N ALA A 515 20.34 -39.60 -45.72
CA ALA A 515 19.30 -38.60 -45.98
C ALA A 515 18.04 -39.32 -46.49
N ASP A 516 16.81 -39.00 -46.07
CA ASP A 516 16.03 -37.93 -46.72
C ASP A 516 14.91 -37.32 -45.82
N SER A 517 14.69 -37.86 -44.61
CA SER A 517 13.43 -37.65 -43.86
C SER A 517 13.48 -36.62 -42.71
N LYS A 518 14.67 -36.23 -42.23
CA LYS A 518 14.82 -35.45 -40.97
C LYS A 518 14.87 -33.91 -41.13
N ARG A 519 14.47 -33.35 -42.28
CA ARG A 519 14.21 -31.89 -42.42
C ARG A 519 12.75 -31.46 -42.17
N ARG A 520 11.86 -32.40 -41.79
CA ARG A 520 10.47 -32.13 -41.36
C ARG A 520 10.16 -32.64 -39.95
N ARG A 521 10.98 -32.27 -38.96
CA ARG A 521 10.61 -32.36 -37.54
C ARG A 521 11.25 -31.28 -36.66
N ALA A 522 10.98 -30.02 -37.03
CA ALA A 522 10.93 -28.97 -36.01
C ALA A 522 9.84 -29.32 -34.99
N GLU A 523 9.99 -28.87 -33.74
CA GLU A 523 9.08 -29.24 -32.66
C GLU A 523 7.70 -28.61 -32.85
N GLN A 524 6.81 -29.39 -33.47
CA GLN A 524 5.37 -29.13 -33.44
C GLN A 524 4.86 -29.36 -32.02
N GLY A 525 5.03 -28.34 -31.16
CA GLY A 525 4.28 -28.24 -29.92
C GLY A 525 2.80 -28.43 -30.26
N LYS A 526 2.16 -29.41 -29.60
CA LYS A 526 0.80 -29.88 -29.94
C LYS A 526 -0.10 -28.68 -30.17
N GLN A 527 -0.67 -28.55 -31.38
CA GLN A 527 -1.64 -27.49 -31.63
C GLN A 527 -2.80 -27.65 -30.64
N PRO A 528 -3.35 -26.54 -30.09
CA PRO A 528 -4.51 -26.63 -29.22
C PRO A 528 -5.65 -27.36 -29.95
N PRO A 529 -6.54 -28.07 -29.23
CA PRO A 529 -7.63 -28.83 -29.86
C PRO A 529 -8.72 -27.95 -30.49
N TRP A 530 -8.54 -26.63 -30.52
CA TRP A 530 -9.49 -25.64 -31.02
C TRP A 530 -9.09 -25.16 -32.42
N PRO A 531 -10.05 -24.92 -33.33
CA PRO A 531 -9.74 -24.19 -34.56
C PRO A 531 -9.34 -22.74 -34.27
N ARG A 532 -8.62 -22.11 -35.20
CA ARG A 532 -8.43 -20.65 -35.22
C ARG A 532 -9.70 -19.96 -35.72
N SER A 533 -9.97 -18.78 -35.18
CA SER A 533 -11.07 -17.88 -35.53
C SER A 533 -10.54 -16.58 -36.17
N LYS A 534 -11.41 -15.84 -36.85
CA LYS A 534 -11.09 -14.49 -37.39
C LYS A 534 -10.70 -13.46 -36.32
N LEU A 535 -10.98 -13.73 -35.04
CA LEU A 535 -10.54 -12.87 -33.94
C LEU A 535 -9.06 -13.14 -33.59
N ASP A 536 -8.60 -14.37 -33.73
CA ASP A 536 -7.21 -14.79 -33.46
C ASP A 536 -6.20 -14.20 -34.48
N GLU A 537 -6.69 -13.72 -35.62
CA GLU A 537 -5.92 -13.08 -36.70
C GLU A 537 -5.74 -11.56 -36.51
N ARG A 538 -6.43 -10.95 -35.52
CA ARG A 538 -6.29 -9.52 -35.21
C ARG A 538 -4.89 -9.22 -34.67
N ARG A 539 -4.22 -8.19 -35.19
CA ARG A 539 -3.04 -7.60 -34.52
C ARG A 539 -3.50 -6.57 -33.49
N LEU A 540 -3.04 -6.71 -32.24
CA LEU A 540 -3.22 -5.70 -31.20
C LEU A 540 -1.96 -4.83 -31.12
N LYS A 541 -2.08 -3.54 -31.46
CA LYS A 541 -1.03 -2.58 -31.16
C LYS A 541 -1.14 -2.19 -29.68
N VAL A 542 -0.26 -2.74 -28.84
CA VAL A 542 -0.16 -2.36 -27.43
C VAL A 542 0.49 -0.97 -27.36
N VAL A 543 -0.19 -0.01 -26.74
CA VAL A 543 0.28 1.37 -26.60
C VAL A 543 0.12 1.79 -25.13
N LEU A 544 1.15 2.38 -24.55
CA LEU A 544 1.05 3.05 -23.26
C LEU A 544 0.25 4.35 -23.44
N ILE A 545 -0.85 4.49 -22.71
CA ILE A 545 -1.76 5.63 -22.81
C ILE A 545 -1.33 6.66 -21.76
N PRO A 546 -0.93 7.89 -22.16
CA PRO A 546 -0.62 8.96 -21.21
C PRO A 546 -1.84 9.33 -20.37
N ALA A 547 -1.63 9.70 -19.11
CA ALA A 547 -2.70 9.96 -18.14
C ALA A 547 -3.80 10.93 -18.64
N SER A 548 -3.42 11.97 -19.38
CA SER A 548 -4.33 12.98 -19.93
C SER A 548 -5.40 12.44 -20.89
N ALA A 549 -5.15 11.31 -21.56
CA ALA A 549 -6.15 10.68 -22.42
C ALA A 549 -7.24 9.93 -21.61
N ALA A 550 -6.96 9.51 -20.38
CA ALA A 550 -7.96 8.95 -19.48
C ALA A 550 -8.87 10.05 -18.91
N GLU A 551 -8.32 11.23 -18.62
CA GLU A 551 -9.07 12.40 -18.14
C GLU A 551 -10.09 12.90 -19.20
N MET A 552 -9.67 13.02 -20.46
CA MET A 552 -10.57 13.41 -21.56
C MET A 552 -11.74 12.43 -21.74
N ALA A 553 -11.49 11.11 -21.62
CA ALA A 553 -12.54 10.10 -21.70
C ALA A 553 -13.53 10.20 -20.53
N PHE A 554 -13.06 10.57 -19.33
CA PHE A 554 -13.90 10.81 -18.16
C PHE A 554 -14.77 12.07 -18.32
N GLU A 555 -14.22 13.16 -18.87
CA GLU A 555 -15.01 14.36 -19.16
C GLU A 555 -16.10 14.12 -20.20
N GLU A 556 -15.83 13.35 -21.26
CA GLU A 556 -16.85 13.06 -22.28
C GLU A 556 -17.99 12.21 -21.70
N TYR A 557 -17.66 11.23 -20.85
CA TYR A 557 -18.65 10.43 -20.13
C TYR A 557 -19.49 11.28 -19.16
N GLY A 558 -18.85 12.19 -18.41
CA GLY A 558 -19.55 13.13 -17.53
C GLY A 558 -20.47 14.10 -18.29
N ARG A 559 -20.03 14.61 -19.45
CA ARG A 559 -20.85 15.43 -20.34
C ARG A 559 -22.02 14.66 -20.96
N GLN A 560 -21.87 13.36 -21.21
CA GLN A 560 -22.96 12.48 -21.65
C GLN A 560 -23.99 12.24 -20.54
N TYR A 561 -23.53 12.02 -19.29
CA TYR A 561 -24.39 11.84 -18.11
C TYR A 561 -25.19 13.10 -17.78
N ALA A 562 -24.56 14.28 -17.83
CA ALA A 562 -25.23 15.57 -17.60
C ALA A 562 -26.37 15.84 -18.60
N ARG A 563 -26.22 15.43 -19.86
CA ARG A 563 -27.27 15.54 -20.89
C ARG A 563 -28.46 14.60 -20.60
N GLN A 564 -28.21 13.41 -20.05
CA GLN A 564 -29.26 12.48 -19.65
C GLN A 564 -30.01 12.97 -18.40
N ALA A 565 -29.29 13.51 -17.40
CA ALA A 565 -29.90 14.11 -16.22
C ALA A 565 -30.79 15.33 -16.57
N ALA A 566 -30.33 16.21 -17.46
CA ALA A 566 -31.12 17.35 -17.93
C ALA A 566 -32.41 16.93 -18.65
N ALA A 567 -32.37 15.84 -19.43
CA ALA A 567 -33.55 15.30 -20.12
C ALA A 567 -34.58 14.70 -19.16
N ALA A 568 -34.15 14.17 -18.01
CA ALA A 568 -35.04 13.65 -16.96
C ALA A 568 -35.70 14.76 -16.12
N ALA A 569 -35.10 15.95 -16.06
CA ALA A 569 -35.53 17.04 -15.17
C ALA A 569 -36.60 17.99 -15.75
N GLY A 570 -36.98 17.85 -17.02
CA GLY A 570 -38.08 18.62 -17.65
C GLY A 570 -37.84 20.11 -17.89
N CYS A 571 -36.71 20.68 -17.43
CA CYS A 571 -36.39 22.09 -17.60
C CYS A 571 -36.00 22.45 -19.04
N THR A 572 -36.70 23.42 -19.65
CA THR A 572 -36.31 24.03 -20.93
C THR A 572 -35.62 25.38 -20.72
N TYR A 573 -34.53 25.63 -21.46
CA TYR A 573 -33.93 26.96 -21.64
C TYR A 573 -34.05 27.39 -23.12
N PRO A 574 -34.09 28.71 -23.43
CA PRO A 574 -34.43 29.21 -24.75
C PRO A 574 -33.32 29.05 -25.80
N ASN A 575 -33.72 29.03 -27.07
CA ASN A 575 -32.85 28.84 -28.23
C ASN A 575 -31.81 29.95 -28.42
N SER A 576 -30.62 29.57 -28.93
CA SER A 576 -29.92 30.39 -29.93
C SER A 576 -29.28 29.53 -31.05
N VAL A 577 -29.80 29.75 -32.27
CA VAL A 577 -29.13 29.64 -33.59
C VAL A 577 -28.46 28.30 -34.02
N ALA A 578 -29.28 27.50 -34.71
CA ALA A 578 -29.02 26.83 -36.01
C ALA A 578 -27.94 25.71 -36.20
N GLY A 579 -28.43 24.54 -36.64
CA GLY A 579 -27.69 23.49 -37.35
C GLY A 579 -28.67 22.47 -37.96
N LYS A 580 -28.50 22.03 -39.21
CA LYS A 580 -29.52 21.26 -39.98
C LYS A 580 -29.20 19.76 -40.15
N ASN A 581 -30.28 18.97 -40.28
CA ASN A 581 -30.36 17.57 -40.77
C ASN A 581 -29.84 16.46 -39.82
N GLY A 582 -30.48 15.29 -39.69
CA GLY A 582 -31.85 14.92 -40.10
C GLY A 582 -32.07 13.40 -40.33
N LYS A 583 -33.21 12.86 -39.85
CA LYS A 583 -33.79 11.50 -40.10
C LYS A 583 -32.94 10.28 -39.66
N GLY A 584 -33.45 9.29 -38.92
CA GLY A 584 -34.77 9.09 -38.30
C GLY A 584 -34.95 7.66 -37.74
N LYS A 585 -36.15 7.38 -37.20
CA LYS A 585 -36.92 6.09 -37.12
C LYS A 585 -36.18 4.73 -37.17
N SER A 586 -36.54 3.69 -36.39
CA SER A 586 -37.63 3.52 -35.40
C SER A 586 -37.56 2.16 -34.66
N THR A 587 -38.43 1.99 -33.63
CA THR A 587 -39.03 0.69 -33.14
C THR A 587 -38.09 -0.38 -32.57
N ALA A 588 -38.21 -0.86 -31.31
CA ALA A 588 -39.32 -1.56 -30.64
C ALA A 588 -39.53 -3.01 -31.12
N ALA A 589 -39.88 -4.01 -30.29
CA ALA A 589 -39.95 -4.15 -28.81
C ALA A 589 -40.23 -5.64 -28.43
N ALA A 590 -40.22 -5.97 -27.12
CA ALA A 590 -40.91 -7.12 -26.49
C ALA A 590 -40.41 -8.56 -26.84
N ALA A 591 -40.73 -9.64 -26.10
CA ALA A 591 -40.98 -9.83 -24.65
C ALA A 591 -41.11 -11.36 -24.34
N ALA A 592 -41.05 -11.74 -23.05
CA ALA A 592 -41.61 -12.98 -22.48
C ALA A 592 -41.00 -14.34 -22.91
N ALA A 593 -41.17 -15.47 -22.19
CA ALA A 593 -41.36 -15.72 -20.75
C ALA A 593 -41.20 -17.24 -20.43
N SER A 594 -41.00 -17.59 -19.16
CA SER A 594 -40.99 -18.96 -18.58
C SER A 594 -39.86 -19.92 -19.02
N GLY A 595 -39.41 -20.90 -18.22
CA GLY A 595 -39.67 -21.14 -16.79
C GLY A 595 -39.60 -22.62 -16.38
N LYS A 596 -38.75 -22.99 -15.40
CA LYS A 596 -38.83 -24.21 -14.54
C LYS A 596 -37.73 -24.25 -13.46
N ARG A 597 -38.00 -24.94 -12.35
CA ARG A 597 -37.12 -25.29 -11.20
C ARG A 597 -37.17 -26.83 -11.01
N PRO A 598 -36.45 -27.47 -10.07
CA PRO A 598 -35.02 -27.32 -9.75
C PRO A 598 -34.30 -28.69 -9.53
N VAL A 599 -32.96 -28.72 -9.52
CA VAL A 599 -32.15 -29.68 -8.73
C VAL A 599 -30.87 -28.97 -8.28
N GLY A 600 -30.46 -29.13 -7.01
CA GLY A 600 -29.31 -28.43 -6.43
C GLY A 600 -28.08 -29.31 -6.17
N LYS A 601 -26.93 -28.67 -5.94
CA LYS A 601 -25.73 -29.21 -5.28
C LYS A 601 -24.91 -28.05 -4.70
N ALA A 602 -24.35 -28.22 -3.50
CA ALA A 602 -23.54 -27.20 -2.82
C ALA A 602 -22.03 -27.41 -3.07
N GLY A 603 -21.24 -26.32 -3.03
CA GLY A 603 -19.79 -26.35 -3.20
C GLY A 603 -19.12 -25.01 -2.94
N SER A 604 -17.89 -25.06 -2.42
CA SER A 604 -17.01 -23.97 -1.95
C SER A 604 -16.97 -22.68 -2.81
N LYS A 605 -16.75 -21.52 -2.18
CA LYS A 605 -16.61 -20.18 -2.80
C LYS A 605 -15.22 -19.57 -2.61
N THR A 606 -14.66 -18.99 -3.66
CA THR A 606 -13.33 -18.34 -3.70
C THR A 606 -13.37 -16.84 -3.37
N LYS A 607 -12.21 -16.23 -3.12
CA LYS A 607 -12.08 -14.81 -2.72
C LYS A 607 -12.68 -13.84 -3.74
N SER A 608 -12.63 -14.17 -5.04
CA SER A 608 -13.24 -13.35 -6.10
C SER A 608 -14.76 -13.53 -6.24
N SER A 609 -15.38 -14.58 -5.67
CA SER A 609 -16.85 -14.69 -5.69
C SER A 609 -17.50 -13.57 -4.88
N ARG A 610 -16.83 -13.11 -3.80
CA ARG A 610 -17.35 -12.05 -2.91
C ARG A 610 -17.62 -10.74 -3.66
N ILE A 611 -16.66 -10.30 -4.49
CA ILE A 611 -16.79 -9.05 -5.27
C ILE A 611 -17.85 -9.20 -6.37
N LYS A 612 -17.91 -10.36 -7.04
CA LYS A 612 -19.00 -10.68 -7.99
C LYS A 612 -20.37 -10.63 -7.31
N GLU A 613 -20.49 -11.28 -6.16
CA GLU A 613 -21.71 -11.32 -5.36
C GLU A 613 -22.15 -9.89 -5.08
N MET A 614 -21.29 -9.04 -4.50
CA MET A 614 -21.61 -7.62 -4.24
C MET A 614 -22.15 -6.87 -5.46
N GLU A 615 -21.56 -7.06 -6.65
CA GLU A 615 -22.00 -6.41 -7.89
C GLU A 615 -23.30 -6.96 -8.50
N GLU A 616 -23.61 -8.25 -8.33
CA GLU A 616 -24.92 -8.81 -8.70
C GLU A 616 -25.99 -8.45 -7.66
N ILE A 617 -25.61 -8.46 -6.38
CA ILE A 617 -26.43 -8.09 -5.22
C ILE A 617 -26.94 -6.66 -5.33
N MET A 618 -26.08 -5.68 -5.63
CA MET A 618 -26.51 -4.27 -5.78
C MET A 618 -27.44 -4.05 -7.00
N ARG A 619 -27.66 -5.09 -7.83
CA ARG A 619 -28.58 -5.09 -8.97
C ARG A 619 -29.78 -6.03 -8.78
N ALA A 620 -29.81 -6.85 -7.73
CA ALA A 620 -30.94 -7.70 -7.41
C ALA A 620 -32.14 -6.88 -6.93
N GLU A 621 -33.35 -7.44 -7.03
CA GLU A 621 -34.58 -6.84 -6.51
C GLU A 621 -34.46 -6.62 -5.00
N THR A 622 -34.01 -5.43 -4.61
CA THR A 622 -33.56 -5.14 -3.25
C THR A 622 -34.77 -4.97 -2.35
N VAL A 623 -34.95 -5.91 -1.42
CA VAL A 623 -35.98 -5.72 -0.38
C VAL A 623 -35.49 -4.64 0.58
N VAL A 624 -36.26 -3.57 0.68
CA VAL A 624 -36.06 -2.46 1.61
C VAL A 624 -37.07 -2.63 2.74
N TYR A 625 -36.58 -2.71 3.97
CA TYR A 625 -37.44 -2.78 5.16
C TYR A 625 -37.50 -1.40 5.83
N PRO A 626 -38.68 -0.77 5.94
CA PRO A 626 -38.80 0.62 6.38
C PRO A 626 -38.61 0.74 7.90
N SER A 627 -37.97 1.82 8.35
CA SER A 627 -37.73 2.07 9.79
C SER A 627 -38.61 3.16 10.42
N TRP A 628 -39.27 3.97 9.59
CA TRP A 628 -39.89 5.21 10.02
C TRP A 628 -41.31 5.08 10.61
N ASP A 629 -42.02 3.98 10.34
CA ASP A 629 -43.47 3.90 10.60
C ASP A 629 -43.93 2.52 11.14
N ARG A 630 -43.19 2.02 12.16
CA ARG A 630 -43.41 0.82 13.03
C ARG A 630 -42.56 -0.42 12.73
N ALA A 631 -42.66 -1.38 13.66
CA ALA A 631 -42.33 -2.80 13.57
C ALA A 631 -40.84 -3.23 13.56
N CYS A 632 -39.93 -2.47 12.96
CA CYS A 632 -38.52 -2.85 12.86
C CYS A 632 -37.66 -2.51 14.09
N THR A 633 -38.11 -1.65 15.01
CA THR A 633 -37.22 -1.06 16.04
C THR A 633 -37.25 -1.84 17.36
N ILE A 634 -36.08 -2.10 17.95
CA ILE A 634 -35.90 -2.65 19.30
C ILE A 634 -34.93 -1.80 20.15
N ALA A 635 -35.24 -1.63 21.43
CA ALA A 635 -34.42 -0.89 22.41
C ALA A 635 -33.74 -1.79 23.48
N GLY A 636 -33.82 -3.11 23.32
CA GLY A 636 -33.26 -4.10 24.25
C GLY A 636 -32.97 -5.43 23.56
N SER A 637 -31.98 -6.18 24.07
CA SER A 637 -31.60 -7.50 23.58
C SER A 637 -32.26 -8.62 24.38
N SER A 638 -33.05 -9.47 23.72
CA SER A 638 -33.65 -10.67 24.29
C SER A 638 -33.75 -11.80 23.25
N PRO A 639 -33.59 -13.09 23.63
CA PRO A 639 -33.84 -14.23 22.75
C PRO A 639 -35.31 -14.34 22.31
N ASP A 640 -36.24 -13.81 23.10
CA ASP A 640 -37.68 -14.02 22.91
C ASP A 640 -38.30 -13.04 21.89
N ILE A 641 -37.51 -12.10 21.35
CA ILE A 641 -37.95 -11.21 20.28
C ILE A 641 -37.94 -12.02 18.96
N PRO A 642 -39.10 -12.26 18.31
CA PRO A 642 -39.14 -12.97 17.05
C PRO A 642 -38.49 -12.14 15.92
N PRO A 643 -37.94 -12.79 14.89
CA PRO A 643 -37.42 -12.07 13.73
C PRO A 643 -38.56 -11.35 13.00
N PHE A 644 -38.41 -10.03 12.79
CA PHE A 644 -39.36 -9.22 12.03
C PHE A 644 -39.46 -9.70 10.57
N VAL A 645 -38.34 -10.13 10.01
CA VAL A 645 -38.26 -10.76 8.69
C VAL A 645 -37.17 -11.82 8.66
N THR A 646 -37.32 -12.82 7.78
CA THR A 646 -36.32 -13.87 7.55
C THR A 646 -35.77 -13.76 6.13
N VAL A 647 -34.44 -13.72 6.00
CA VAL A 647 -33.68 -13.68 4.75
C VAL A 647 -32.87 -14.97 4.58
N LYS A 648 -32.41 -15.26 3.36
CA LYS A 648 -31.61 -16.45 3.05
C LYS A 648 -30.10 -16.19 3.08
N PRO A 649 -29.28 -17.19 3.42
CA PRO A 649 -27.84 -17.13 3.20
C PRO A 649 -27.50 -16.85 1.73
N GLY A 650 -26.79 -15.75 1.47
CA GLY A 650 -26.45 -15.23 0.14
C GLY A 650 -27.47 -14.25 -0.44
N GLU A 651 -28.56 -13.95 0.27
CA GLU A 651 -29.48 -12.87 -0.08
C GLU A 651 -28.92 -11.50 0.36
N THR A 652 -29.38 -10.42 -0.26
CA THR A 652 -29.09 -9.07 0.20
C THR A 652 -30.35 -8.21 0.23
N PHE A 653 -30.36 -7.40 1.26
CA PHE A 653 -31.43 -6.55 1.73
C PHE A 653 -30.83 -5.21 2.12
N LYS A 654 -31.67 -4.17 2.11
CA LYS A 654 -31.35 -2.87 2.69
C LYS A 654 -32.15 -2.68 3.97
N ILE A 655 -31.44 -2.27 5.01
CA ILE A 655 -32.03 -1.89 6.29
C ILE A 655 -32.02 -0.36 6.34
N GLU A 656 -33.19 0.23 6.50
CA GLU A 656 -33.31 1.59 6.98
C GLU A 656 -33.02 1.62 8.49
N CYS A 657 -32.21 2.58 8.94
CA CYS A 657 -31.93 2.87 10.34
C CYS A 657 -32.42 4.28 10.66
N VAL A 658 -33.02 4.44 11.84
CA VAL A 658 -33.09 5.75 12.51
C VAL A 658 -31.76 6.01 13.23
N ASP A 659 -31.52 7.25 13.68
CA ASP A 659 -30.44 7.50 14.65
C ASP A 659 -30.75 6.76 15.97
N TRP A 660 -29.71 6.49 16.76
CA TRP A 660 -29.85 5.73 18.00
C TRP A 660 -30.81 6.34 19.03
N THR A 661 -31.02 7.65 19.02
CA THR A 661 -31.93 8.34 19.94
C THR A 661 -33.39 8.25 19.52
N GLY A 662 -33.68 7.93 18.25
CA GLY A 662 -35.00 8.00 17.67
C GLY A 662 -35.44 9.44 17.42
N ALA A 663 -34.58 10.23 16.76
CA ALA A 663 -34.76 11.63 16.41
C ALA A 663 -35.06 12.57 17.60
N GLN A 664 -34.46 12.32 18.76
CA GLN A 664 -34.55 13.23 19.91
C GLN A 664 -33.63 14.46 19.76
N ILE A 665 -32.55 14.35 18.99
CA ILE A 665 -31.58 15.45 18.74
C ILE A 665 -31.89 16.14 17.41
N GLY A 666 -31.97 17.47 17.42
CA GLY A 666 -32.29 18.27 16.24
C GLY A 666 -31.08 18.97 15.62
N ASN A 667 -31.16 19.23 14.31
CA ASN A 667 -30.27 20.14 13.59
C ASN A 667 -30.59 21.60 14.00
N ASN A 668 -30.03 22.00 15.13
CA ASN A 668 -30.19 23.31 15.74
C ASN A 668 -28.89 23.69 16.49
N ASP A 669 -28.81 24.95 16.91
CA ASP A 669 -27.58 25.53 17.49
C ASP A 669 -27.64 25.64 19.03
N THR A 670 -28.47 24.82 19.69
CA THR A 670 -28.48 24.60 21.15
C THR A 670 -28.14 23.15 21.49
N SER A 671 -27.62 22.88 22.68
CA SER A 671 -27.43 21.52 23.22
C SER A 671 -28.52 21.10 24.22
N ASP A 672 -29.61 21.86 24.37
CA ASP A 672 -30.70 21.50 25.30
C ASP A 672 -31.40 20.19 24.93
N ASP A 673 -31.34 19.74 23.67
CA ASP A 673 -31.78 18.40 23.30
C ASP A 673 -30.82 17.31 23.82
N VAL A 674 -29.51 17.49 23.67
CA VAL A 674 -28.46 16.61 24.27
C VAL A 674 -28.54 16.59 25.81
N ARG A 675 -28.89 17.71 26.45
CA ARG A 675 -29.13 17.79 27.90
C ARG A 675 -30.30 16.93 28.34
N ASN A 676 -31.42 16.99 27.61
CA ASN A 676 -32.71 16.44 28.01
C ASN A 676 -33.05 15.11 27.33
N VAL A 677 -32.12 14.52 26.57
CA VAL A 677 -32.33 13.25 25.85
C VAL A 677 -32.68 12.11 26.81
N ASP A 678 -33.67 11.31 26.43
CA ASP A 678 -34.11 10.18 27.25
C ASP A 678 -33.27 8.93 26.93
N LEU A 679 -32.14 8.80 27.62
CA LEU A 679 -31.22 7.65 27.53
C LEU A 679 -31.83 6.31 28.03
N THR A 680 -33.12 6.26 28.40
CA THR A 680 -33.81 4.97 28.59
C THR A 680 -34.29 4.36 27.26
N LYS A 681 -34.49 5.19 26.21
CA LYS A 681 -34.98 4.75 24.88
C LYS A 681 -33.88 4.27 23.94
N VAL A 682 -32.61 4.48 24.29
CA VAL A 682 -31.48 4.14 23.40
C VAL A 682 -31.07 2.67 23.53
N HIS A 683 -30.60 1.99 22.49
CA HIS A 683 -30.41 2.45 21.10
C HIS A 683 -31.53 1.89 20.22
N ASN A 684 -32.02 2.68 19.27
CA ASN A 684 -33.08 2.28 18.34
C ASN A 684 -32.51 1.40 17.21
N LEU A 685 -32.53 0.08 17.40
CA LEU A 685 -31.96 -0.88 16.46
C LEU A 685 -33.00 -1.42 15.47
N SER A 686 -32.64 -1.50 14.19
CA SER A 686 -33.43 -2.16 13.16
C SER A 686 -33.18 -3.68 13.17
N GLY A 687 -34.21 -4.46 13.50
CA GLY A 687 -34.17 -5.91 13.60
C GLY A 687 -35.27 -6.51 14.51
N PRO A 688 -35.16 -7.78 14.91
CA PRO A 688 -34.15 -8.75 14.47
C PRO A 688 -34.48 -9.31 13.08
N ILE A 689 -33.45 -9.68 12.33
CA ILE A 689 -33.53 -10.36 11.04
C ILE A 689 -33.11 -11.81 11.25
N GLY A 690 -34.02 -12.73 10.93
CA GLY A 690 -33.75 -14.16 10.90
C GLY A 690 -32.95 -14.52 9.64
N VAL A 691 -31.97 -15.42 9.76
CA VAL A 691 -31.22 -15.96 8.64
C VAL A 691 -31.51 -17.45 8.51
N GLU A 692 -32.12 -17.85 7.38
CA GLU A 692 -32.67 -19.20 7.19
C GLU A 692 -31.59 -20.29 7.42
N GLY A 693 -31.86 -21.16 8.40
CA GLY A 693 -30.98 -22.29 8.74
C GLY A 693 -29.79 -21.95 9.65
N ALA A 694 -29.71 -20.76 10.25
CA ALA A 694 -28.71 -20.47 11.29
C ALA A 694 -29.10 -21.14 12.63
N GLU A 695 -28.13 -21.77 13.31
CA GLU A 695 -28.33 -22.51 14.57
C GLU A 695 -27.29 -22.12 15.63
N PRO A 696 -27.58 -22.28 16.93
CA PRO A 696 -26.61 -21.99 18.00
C PRO A 696 -25.28 -22.75 17.82
N GLY A 697 -24.16 -22.03 17.91
CA GLY A 697 -22.81 -22.55 17.63
C GLY A 697 -22.32 -22.35 16.20
N ASP A 698 -23.18 -21.89 15.29
CA ASP A 698 -22.76 -21.41 13.97
C ASP A 698 -22.03 -20.07 14.05
N CYS A 699 -21.29 -19.72 12.99
CA CYS A 699 -20.89 -18.34 12.75
C CYS A 699 -21.77 -17.73 11.65
N LEU A 700 -22.39 -16.59 11.96
CA LEU A 700 -23.04 -15.73 10.98
C LEU A 700 -21.99 -14.77 10.40
N VAL A 701 -21.71 -14.90 9.12
CA VAL A 701 -20.78 -14.04 8.39
C VAL A 701 -21.57 -12.95 7.70
N VAL A 702 -21.25 -11.70 7.99
CA VAL A 702 -21.96 -10.52 7.48
C VAL A 702 -20.98 -9.66 6.69
N ASP A 703 -21.29 -9.40 5.43
CA ASP A 703 -20.60 -8.41 4.59
C ASP A 703 -21.35 -7.08 4.64
N ILE A 704 -20.64 -6.02 4.98
CA ILE A 704 -21.14 -4.65 5.01
C ILE A 704 -20.87 -4.04 3.63
N LEU A 705 -21.87 -3.95 2.77
CA LEU A 705 -21.62 -3.70 1.35
C LEU A 705 -21.51 -2.22 1.03
N ASP A 706 -22.41 -1.43 1.62
CA ASP A 706 -22.47 0.02 1.47
C ASP A 706 -23.29 0.63 2.61
N ILE A 707 -22.99 1.88 2.98
CA ILE A 707 -23.71 2.67 3.99
C ILE A 707 -23.84 4.11 3.47
N ASN A 708 -25.06 4.64 3.48
CA ASN A 708 -25.38 6.00 3.06
C ASN A 708 -26.29 6.69 4.09
N TYR A 709 -26.11 7.99 4.31
CA TYR A 709 -27.10 8.84 4.97
C TYR A 709 -28.34 9.02 4.07
N TYR A 710 -29.49 9.44 4.61
CA TYR A 710 -30.65 9.74 3.76
C TYR A 710 -30.46 11.06 3.00
N ASP A 711 -30.79 11.10 1.70
CA ASP A 711 -30.76 12.35 0.89
C ASP A 711 -31.58 13.52 1.49
N LYS A 712 -32.58 13.20 2.32
CA LYS A 712 -33.44 14.16 3.04
C LYS A 712 -32.83 14.65 4.35
N MET A 713 -31.81 13.98 4.86
CA MET A 713 -31.06 14.31 6.08
C MET A 713 -29.55 14.22 5.80
N PRO A 714 -28.98 15.12 4.97
CA PRO A 714 -27.54 15.19 4.71
C PRO A 714 -26.81 15.89 5.88
N TRP A 715 -27.11 15.47 7.11
CA TRP A 715 -26.53 15.99 8.34
C TRP A 715 -26.52 14.94 9.45
N GLY A 716 -25.49 14.99 10.29
CA GLY A 716 -25.33 14.21 11.52
C GLY A 716 -24.98 15.12 12.70
N TYR A 717 -24.70 14.54 13.87
CA TYR A 717 -24.27 15.32 15.04
C TYR A 717 -23.09 14.68 15.78
N THR A 718 -22.74 15.27 16.93
CA THR A 718 -21.85 14.73 17.97
C THR A 718 -22.21 15.45 19.27
N GLY A 719 -22.29 14.73 20.39
CA GLY A 719 -22.68 15.28 21.68
C GLY A 719 -21.59 15.21 22.75
N ILE A 720 -21.64 16.13 23.70
CA ILE A 720 -21.09 15.98 25.04
C ILE A 720 -22.29 15.96 25.98
N PHE A 721 -22.47 14.91 26.78
CA PHE A 721 -23.57 14.82 27.73
C PHE A 721 -23.29 15.53 29.06
N GLU A 722 -24.36 15.86 29.78
CA GLU A 722 -24.24 16.21 31.20
C GLU A 722 -23.64 15.06 32.00
N LEU A 723 -22.79 15.37 32.97
CA LEU A 723 -22.26 14.40 33.96
C LEU A 723 -23.37 13.58 34.65
N GLU A 724 -24.56 14.15 34.80
CA GLU A 724 -25.73 13.53 35.44
C GLU A 724 -26.65 12.77 34.47
N ASN A 725 -26.57 13.00 33.15
CA ASN A 725 -27.40 12.34 32.14
C ASN A 725 -26.53 11.70 31.05
N GLY A 726 -25.82 10.62 31.39
CA GLY A 726 -24.97 9.84 30.49
C GLY A 726 -23.47 10.06 30.69
N GLY A 727 -23.01 11.31 30.71
CA GLY A 727 -21.60 11.67 30.86
C GLY A 727 -20.71 11.25 29.67
N GLY A 728 -19.71 10.40 29.92
CA GLY A 728 -18.70 10.00 28.93
C GLY A 728 -17.28 10.03 29.49
N LEU A 729 -16.28 9.81 28.62
CA LEU A 729 -14.88 9.57 29.00
C LEU A 729 -14.32 10.64 29.96
N LEU A 730 -14.41 11.92 29.61
CA LEU A 730 -13.86 13.06 30.36
C LEU A 730 -14.92 13.80 31.20
N ALA A 731 -16.06 13.17 31.48
CA ALA A 731 -17.21 13.84 32.09
C ALA A 731 -16.95 14.34 33.52
N LYS A 732 -16.14 13.63 34.30
CA LYS A 732 -15.77 14.03 35.67
C LYS A 732 -14.76 15.17 35.64
N GLU A 733 -13.73 15.01 34.81
CA GLU A 733 -12.61 15.93 34.61
C GLU A 733 -13.08 17.30 34.10
N PHE A 734 -14.14 17.32 33.27
CA PHE A 734 -14.72 18.56 32.74
C PHE A 734 -15.95 19.06 33.51
N ASN A 735 -16.47 18.29 34.48
CA ASN A 735 -17.82 18.46 35.06
C ASN A 735 -18.87 18.66 33.95
N SER A 736 -18.85 17.76 32.95
CA SER A 736 -19.34 18.04 31.60
C SER A 736 -20.76 18.60 31.58
N LYS A 737 -20.94 19.67 30.82
CA LYS A 737 -22.21 20.31 30.51
C LYS A 737 -22.59 19.96 29.08
N ALA A 738 -23.89 19.96 28.78
CA ALA A 738 -24.36 19.58 27.45
C ALA A 738 -23.78 20.50 26.37
N ALA A 739 -23.17 19.92 25.35
CA ALA A 739 -22.67 20.63 24.16
C ALA A 739 -22.86 19.76 22.91
N LYS A 740 -22.95 20.38 21.73
CA LYS A 740 -23.23 19.69 20.46
C LYS A 740 -22.47 20.30 19.29
N ALA A 741 -22.08 19.47 18.33
CA ALA A 741 -21.74 19.90 16.98
C ALA A 741 -22.68 19.21 15.98
N ILE A 742 -23.24 19.99 15.06
CA ILE A 742 -23.89 19.46 13.85
C ILE A 742 -22.87 19.37 12.71
N TRP A 743 -22.89 18.27 11.96
CA TRP A 743 -22.07 18.04 10.76
C TRP A 743 -22.96 18.08 9.51
N ASP A 744 -22.55 18.86 8.50
CA ASP A 744 -23.19 18.90 7.19
C ASP A 744 -22.44 17.96 6.22
N LEU A 745 -23.17 17.09 5.51
CA LEU A 745 -22.62 15.95 4.75
C LEU A 745 -22.71 16.19 3.24
N LYS A 746 -21.61 15.96 2.53
CA LYS A 746 -21.49 16.23 1.09
C LYS A 746 -20.71 15.10 0.42
N GLY A 747 -21.42 14.03 0.08
CA GLY A 747 -20.85 12.82 -0.50
C GLY A 747 -20.00 12.10 0.55
N VAL A 748 -18.69 12.00 0.30
CA VAL A 748 -17.76 11.37 1.25
C VAL A 748 -17.24 12.31 2.34
N TYR A 749 -17.56 13.60 2.32
CA TYR A 749 -17.02 14.60 3.26
C TYR A 749 -18.05 15.12 4.27
N ALA A 750 -17.59 15.36 5.51
CA ALA A 750 -18.29 16.12 6.53
C ALA A 750 -17.57 17.44 6.84
N THR A 751 -18.34 18.46 7.24
CA THR A 751 -17.90 19.78 7.70
C THR A 751 -18.84 20.27 8.80
N SER A 752 -18.36 21.04 9.80
CA SER A 752 -19.25 21.58 10.84
C SER A 752 -19.23 23.11 10.89
N ARG A 753 -20.42 23.72 10.94
CA ARG A 753 -20.58 25.15 11.29
C ARG A 753 -20.16 25.47 12.73
N HIS A 754 -20.14 24.46 13.60
CA HIS A 754 -19.78 24.56 15.03
C HIS A 754 -18.29 24.33 15.29
N ILE A 755 -17.56 23.76 14.32
CA ILE A 755 -16.11 23.53 14.39
C ILE A 755 -15.49 24.00 13.06
N PRO A 756 -15.38 25.33 12.83
CA PRO A 756 -14.95 25.88 11.55
C PRO A 756 -13.49 25.54 11.20
N GLY A 757 -13.17 25.51 9.91
CA GLY A 757 -11.82 25.20 9.43
C GLY A 757 -11.45 23.71 9.50
N VAL A 758 -12.44 22.81 9.66
CA VAL A 758 -12.29 21.36 9.61
C VAL A 758 -13.14 20.75 8.50
N ARG A 759 -12.55 19.81 7.75
CA ARG A 759 -13.21 18.94 6.78
C ARG A 759 -12.53 17.58 6.72
N PHE A 760 -13.27 16.50 6.93
CA PHE A 760 -12.75 15.14 6.78
C PHE A 760 -13.62 14.29 5.85
N ALA A 761 -13.00 13.34 5.15
CA ALA A 761 -13.70 12.21 4.55
C ALA A 761 -14.06 11.17 5.63
N GLY A 762 -15.29 10.66 5.57
CA GLY A 762 -15.87 9.77 6.58
C GLY A 762 -15.44 8.30 6.48
N VAL A 763 -15.32 7.66 7.65
CA VAL A 763 -15.13 6.21 7.83
C VAL A 763 -16.49 5.60 8.21
N THR A 764 -17.37 5.45 7.21
CA THR A 764 -18.79 5.17 7.45
C THR A 764 -19.03 3.74 7.93
N HIS A 765 -19.58 3.55 9.12
CA HIS A 765 -19.72 2.26 9.82
C HIS A 765 -20.98 2.21 10.72
N PRO A 766 -21.45 1.03 11.17
CA PRO A 766 -22.42 0.90 12.26
C PRO A 766 -21.71 0.77 13.62
N GLY A 767 -22.05 1.59 14.61
CA GLY A 767 -21.62 1.40 16.00
C GLY A 767 -22.18 0.09 16.59
N ILE A 768 -23.44 -0.22 16.24
CA ILE A 768 -24.16 -1.41 16.71
C ILE A 768 -24.37 -2.44 15.59
N VAL A 769 -23.77 -3.62 15.75
CA VAL A 769 -24.03 -4.79 14.91
C VAL A 769 -23.86 -6.09 15.70
N GLY A 770 -24.86 -6.97 15.66
CA GLY A 770 -24.81 -8.23 16.45
C GLY A 770 -25.98 -9.18 16.24
N THR A 771 -25.90 -10.35 16.87
CA THR A 771 -26.94 -11.40 16.91
C THR A 771 -27.64 -11.45 18.26
N ALA A 772 -28.87 -11.92 18.36
CA ALA A 772 -29.53 -12.04 19.67
C ALA A 772 -28.79 -13.04 20.60
N PRO A 773 -28.71 -12.77 21.92
CA PRO A 773 -28.14 -13.69 22.90
C PRO A 773 -29.05 -14.90 23.15
N SER A 774 -28.50 -15.98 23.69
CA SER A 774 -29.30 -17.02 24.34
C SER A 774 -29.80 -16.54 25.70
N ALA A 775 -30.85 -17.18 26.24
CA ALA A 775 -31.37 -16.87 27.58
C ALA A 775 -30.30 -17.02 28.68
N GLU A 776 -29.41 -18.00 28.56
CA GLU A 776 -28.27 -18.20 29.48
C GLU A 776 -27.25 -17.04 29.41
N LEU A 777 -26.95 -16.58 28.19
CA LEU A 777 -26.01 -15.46 27.98
C LEU A 777 -26.61 -14.14 28.49
N LEU A 778 -27.89 -13.89 28.22
CA LEU A 778 -28.64 -12.75 28.76
C LEU A 778 -28.67 -12.76 30.29
N ALA A 779 -28.92 -13.92 30.90
CA ALA A 779 -28.90 -14.05 32.36
C ALA A 779 -27.53 -13.70 32.95
N LYS A 780 -26.43 -14.19 32.34
CA LYS A 780 -25.05 -13.88 32.74
C LYS A 780 -24.68 -12.40 32.60
N TRP A 781 -25.16 -11.73 31.55
CA TRP A 781 -25.02 -10.28 31.38
C TRP A 781 -25.72 -9.52 32.51
N ASN A 782 -27.02 -9.82 32.70
CA ASN A 782 -27.84 -9.18 33.73
C ASN A 782 -27.30 -9.45 35.14
N GLU A 783 -26.75 -10.63 35.42
CA GLU A 783 -26.09 -10.97 36.70
C GLU A 783 -24.83 -10.12 36.93
N ARG A 784 -23.85 -10.18 36.01
CA ARG A 784 -22.55 -9.48 36.20
C ARG A 784 -22.69 -7.96 36.20
N GLU A 785 -23.59 -7.41 35.37
CA GLU A 785 -23.78 -5.97 35.23
C GLU A 785 -24.53 -5.40 36.45
N ARG A 786 -25.53 -6.12 36.99
CA ARG A 786 -26.13 -5.76 38.30
C ARG A 786 -25.14 -5.92 39.47
N GLY A 787 -24.26 -6.91 39.42
CA GLY A 787 -23.17 -7.07 40.39
C GLY A 787 -22.22 -5.85 40.39
N LEU A 788 -21.83 -5.36 39.22
CA LEU A 788 -20.99 -4.17 39.06
C LEU A 788 -21.70 -2.90 39.56
N ILE A 789 -23.00 -2.73 39.26
CA ILE A 789 -23.83 -1.62 39.77
C ILE A 789 -23.90 -1.68 41.31
N ALA A 790 -24.16 -2.85 41.90
CA ALA A 790 -24.26 -3.00 43.36
C ALA A 790 -22.95 -2.66 44.10
N GLN A 791 -21.79 -2.95 43.48
CA GLN A 791 -20.48 -2.58 44.01
C GLN A 791 -20.19 -1.07 43.90
N ASN A 792 -20.90 -0.34 43.03
CA ASN A 792 -20.64 1.05 42.66
C ASN A 792 -21.92 1.90 42.70
N ALA A 793 -22.81 1.64 43.65
CA ALA A 793 -24.19 2.16 43.64
C ALA A 793 -24.31 3.71 43.71
N SER A 794 -23.24 4.41 44.07
CA SER A 794 -23.14 5.88 44.10
C SER A 794 -22.27 6.47 42.97
N ALA A 795 -21.88 5.67 41.97
CA ALA A 795 -21.05 6.14 40.87
C ALA A 795 -21.83 7.05 39.91
N LEU A 796 -21.23 8.21 39.62
CA LEU A 796 -21.71 9.21 38.68
C LEU A 796 -20.59 9.51 37.65
N PRO A 797 -20.76 9.25 36.34
CA PRO A 797 -21.89 8.56 35.71
C PRO A 797 -22.02 7.09 36.18
N PRO A 798 -23.17 6.44 35.93
CA PRO A 798 -23.38 5.02 36.23
C PRO A 798 -22.36 4.11 35.52
N VAL A 799 -21.88 3.07 36.20
CA VAL A 799 -20.89 2.11 35.66
C VAL A 799 -21.48 1.09 34.68
N ALA A 800 -22.78 0.86 34.73
CA ALA A 800 -23.55 0.03 33.81
C ALA A 800 -25.04 0.35 33.98
N TYR A 801 -25.88 -0.14 33.05
CA TYR A 801 -27.33 0.02 33.09
C TYR A 801 -28.00 -1.36 33.09
N SER A 802 -28.81 -1.64 34.11
CA SER A 802 -29.69 -2.82 34.16
C SER A 802 -30.77 -2.76 33.07
N PRO A 803 -31.50 -3.87 32.80
CA PRO A 803 -32.81 -3.79 32.18
C PRO A 803 -33.66 -2.66 32.79
N GLU A 804 -34.36 -1.94 31.93
CA GLU A 804 -35.11 -0.73 32.27
C GLU A 804 -36.41 -0.77 31.45
N PRO A 805 -37.58 -1.03 32.09
CA PRO A 805 -38.86 -1.04 31.39
C PRO A 805 -39.27 0.32 30.80
N LYS A 806 -38.81 1.44 31.39
CA LYS A 806 -39.06 2.78 30.84
C LYS A 806 -38.35 2.92 29.50
N GLY A 807 -39.05 3.39 28.47
CA GLY A 807 -38.47 3.59 27.14
C GLY A 807 -38.14 2.31 26.37
N SER A 808 -38.25 1.12 26.99
CA SER A 808 -38.12 -0.15 26.29
C SER A 808 -39.20 -0.30 25.23
N TYR A 809 -38.78 -0.65 24.02
CA TYR A 809 -39.61 -0.74 22.83
C TYR A 809 -39.24 -1.98 22.02
N VAL A 810 -40.28 -2.64 21.51
CA VAL A 810 -40.21 -3.62 20.43
C VAL A 810 -41.39 -3.30 19.52
N GLY A 811 -41.11 -2.91 18.27
CA GLY A 811 -42.15 -2.40 17.36
C GLY A 811 -43.19 -3.43 16.91
N GLN A 812 -42.93 -4.71 17.14
CA GLN A 812 -43.79 -5.82 16.73
C GLN A 812 -45.00 -6.00 17.67
N ASP A 813 -46.10 -6.52 17.12
CA ASP A 813 -47.31 -6.87 17.87
C ASP A 813 -47.12 -8.19 18.64
N LEU A 814 -46.43 -8.08 19.77
CA LEU A 814 -46.25 -9.14 20.76
C LEU A 814 -47.37 -9.11 21.81
N SER A 815 -47.59 -10.24 22.50
CA SER A 815 -48.55 -10.30 23.61
C SER A 815 -48.10 -9.38 24.78
N PRO A 816 -49.03 -8.88 25.60
CA PRO A 816 -48.69 -8.00 26.73
C PRO A 816 -47.65 -8.61 27.68
N GLU A 817 -47.79 -9.91 27.97
CA GLU A 817 -46.96 -10.66 28.90
C GLU A 817 -45.54 -10.84 28.35
N LEU A 818 -45.41 -11.13 27.04
CA LEU A 818 -44.12 -11.23 26.37
C LEU A 818 -43.43 -9.86 26.28
N ARG A 819 -44.18 -8.80 25.96
CA ARG A 819 -43.65 -7.42 25.92
C ARG A 819 -43.19 -6.96 27.31
N GLU A 820 -43.95 -7.26 28.36
CA GLU A 820 -43.57 -6.99 29.75
C GLU A 820 -42.32 -7.78 30.15
N LYS A 821 -42.24 -9.09 29.85
CA LYS A 821 -41.04 -9.89 30.10
C LYS A 821 -39.80 -9.30 29.41
N ILE A 822 -39.90 -8.94 28.13
CA ILE A 822 -38.79 -8.32 27.39
C ILE A 822 -38.40 -6.97 28.00
N ALA A 823 -39.35 -6.19 28.51
CA ALA A 823 -39.06 -4.93 29.19
C ALA A 823 -38.38 -5.11 30.57
N GLN A 824 -38.71 -6.18 31.31
CA GLN A 824 -38.13 -6.48 32.62
C GLN A 824 -36.78 -7.23 32.56
N GLU A 825 -36.57 -8.09 31.56
CA GLU A 825 -35.38 -8.96 31.45
C GLU A 825 -34.41 -8.53 30.33
N GLY A 826 -34.86 -7.76 29.34
CA GLY A 826 -34.06 -7.40 28.16
C GLY A 826 -32.85 -6.52 28.50
N ALA A 827 -31.66 -6.95 28.12
CA ALA A 827 -30.44 -6.19 28.38
C ALA A 827 -30.39 -4.92 27.53
N ARG A 828 -29.96 -3.81 28.14
CA ARG A 828 -29.73 -2.54 27.42
C ARG A 828 -28.65 -2.73 26.35
N THR A 829 -28.85 -2.09 25.20
CA THR A 829 -27.94 -2.18 24.04
C THR A 829 -26.69 -1.31 24.17
N ILE A 830 -26.52 -0.59 25.29
CA ILE A 830 -25.45 0.40 25.50
C ILE A 830 -24.02 -0.18 25.40
N PRO A 831 -23.66 -1.30 26.06
CA PRO A 831 -22.33 -1.88 25.92
C PRO A 831 -22.29 -3.02 24.89
N GLY A 832 -21.19 -3.10 24.15
CA GLY A 832 -20.80 -4.27 23.37
C GLY A 832 -20.46 -5.46 24.27
N ARG A 833 -20.80 -6.66 23.81
CA ARG A 833 -20.71 -7.92 24.56
C ARG A 833 -20.24 -9.06 23.64
N GLU A 834 -20.30 -10.30 24.12
CA GLU A 834 -19.87 -11.51 23.39
C GLU A 834 -20.52 -11.71 22.01
N HIS A 835 -21.67 -11.09 21.76
CA HIS A 835 -22.42 -11.13 20.50
C HIS A 835 -22.06 -10.05 19.47
N GLY A 836 -21.11 -9.16 19.78
CA GLY A 836 -21.02 -7.84 19.15
C GLY A 836 -21.90 -6.87 19.92
N GLY A 837 -22.93 -6.31 19.27
CA GLY A 837 -23.72 -5.23 19.86
C GLY A 837 -23.00 -3.91 19.68
N ASN A 838 -23.00 -3.04 20.70
CA ASN A 838 -22.36 -1.72 20.60
C ASN A 838 -20.84 -1.79 20.81
N CYS A 839 -20.11 -2.11 19.74
CA CYS A 839 -18.66 -2.22 19.78
C CYS A 839 -17.94 -0.96 19.31
N ASP A 840 -18.63 -0.03 18.63
CA ASP A 840 -18.12 1.30 18.30
C ASP A 840 -16.74 1.28 17.59
N ILE A 841 -16.62 0.43 16.56
CA ILE A 841 -15.38 0.19 15.82
C ILE A 841 -15.45 0.88 14.45
N LYS A 842 -14.85 2.08 14.30
CA LYS A 842 -14.81 2.79 13.00
C LYS A 842 -14.39 1.92 11.82
N ASN A 843 -13.41 1.03 12.01
CA ASN A 843 -12.87 0.18 10.95
C ASN A 843 -13.76 -1.01 10.57
N LEU A 844 -14.92 -1.18 11.19
CA LEU A 844 -16.00 -2.07 10.75
C LEU A 844 -16.91 -1.36 9.73
N SER A 845 -16.29 -0.65 8.79
CA SER A 845 -16.91 0.26 7.83
C SER A 845 -17.47 -0.45 6.58
N LYS A 846 -18.11 0.30 5.68
CA LYS A 846 -18.51 -0.20 4.35
C LYS A 846 -17.34 -0.84 3.58
N GLY A 847 -17.55 -2.05 3.07
CA GLY A 847 -16.53 -2.92 2.49
C GLY A 847 -15.95 -3.97 3.47
N SER A 848 -16.26 -3.88 4.76
CA SER A 848 -15.82 -4.84 5.79
C SER A 848 -16.64 -6.14 5.80
N ARG A 849 -16.08 -7.19 6.42
CA ARG A 849 -16.81 -8.44 6.72
C ARG A 849 -16.58 -8.86 8.16
N CYS A 850 -17.63 -8.96 8.97
CA CYS A 850 -17.58 -9.53 10.31
C CYS A 850 -18.09 -10.98 10.36
N TYR A 851 -17.74 -11.66 11.45
CA TYR A 851 -17.99 -13.07 11.73
C TYR A 851 -18.54 -13.14 13.17
N LEU A 852 -19.86 -13.16 13.29
CA LEU A 852 -20.61 -13.11 14.54
C LEU A 852 -20.88 -14.54 15.08
N PRO A 853 -20.77 -14.80 16.39
CA PRO A 853 -21.17 -16.08 17.00
C PRO A 853 -22.70 -16.18 17.15
N VAL A 854 -23.31 -17.29 16.72
CA VAL A 854 -24.77 -17.49 16.79
C VAL A 854 -25.17 -18.17 18.10
N PHE A 855 -26.16 -17.60 18.80
CA PHE A 855 -26.67 -18.13 20.09
C PHE A 855 -28.13 -18.60 20.06
N VAL A 856 -28.92 -18.23 19.04
CA VAL A 856 -30.34 -18.61 18.87
C VAL A 856 -30.60 -19.11 17.45
N PRO A 857 -31.63 -19.96 17.22
CA PRO A 857 -32.09 -20.30 15.87
C PRO A 857 -32.43 -19.05 15.06
N GLY A 858 -32.03 -19.02 13.78
CA GLY A 858 -32.18 -17.85 12.92
C GLY A 858 -31.18 -16.71 13.20
N ALA A 859 -30.35 -16.80 14.25
CA ALA A 859 -29.39 -15.79 14.71
C ALA A 859 -29.96 -14.42 15.15
N ASN A 860 -31.12 -13.99 14.64
CA ASN A 860 -31.82 -12.76 15.00
C ASN A 860 -30.85 -11.54 15.00
N PHE A 861 -30.30 -11.27 13.82
CA PHE A 861 -29.33 -10.21 13.54
C PHE A 861 -29.97 -8.82 13.64
N SER A 862 -29.33 -7.88 14.32
CA SER A 862 -29.79 -6.48 14.41
C SER A 862 -28.63 -5.52 14.15
N VAL A 863 -28.96 -4.35 13.59
CA VAL A 863 -28.05 -3.24 13.35
C VAL A 863 -28.66 -1.95 13.91
N GLY A 864 -27.84 -0.98 14.23
CA GLY A 864 -28.30 0.39 14.43
C GLY A 864 -27.12 1.34 14.54
N ASP A 865 -27.42 2.57 14.91
CA ASP A 865 -26.44 3.61 15.23
C ASP A 865 -25.37 3.79 14.15
N LEU A 866 -25.77 4.33 13.00
CA LEU A 866 -24.85 4.53 11.88
C LEU A 866 -24.03 5.80 12.11
N HIS A 867 -22.73 5.71 11.84
CA HIS A 867 -21.76 6.78 11.96
C HIS A 867 -21.15 7.10 10.60
N PHE A 868 -21.03 8.39 10.28
CA PHE A 868 -20.32 8.84 9.07
C PHE A 868 -18.80 8.69 9.17
N SER A 869 -18.29 8.94 10.37
CA SER A 869 -16.88 8.83 10.77
C SER A 869 -16.85 8.09 12.10
N GLN A 870 -16.64 8.75 13.24
CA GLN A 870 -17.13 8.23 14.53
C GLN A 870 -17.40 9.37 15.49
N GLY A 871 -18.69 9.64 15.69
CA GLY A 871 -19.28 10.73 16.47
C GLY A 871 -20.78 10.72 16.22
N ASP A 872 -21.56 10.81 17.29
CA ASP A 872 -22.88 10.18 17.38
C ASP A 872 -23.92 10.62 16.34
N GLY A 873 -24.55 9.63 15.69
CA GLY A 873 -25.88 9.73 15.14
C GLY A 873 -26.02 10.23 13.70
N GLU A 874 -26.13 9.28 12.77
CA GLU A 874 -26.79 9.47 11.48
C GLU A 874 -27.87 8.41 11.22
N ALA A 875 -29.06 8.90 10.86
CA ALA A 875 -30.11 8.07 10.30
C ALA A 875 -29.78 7.78 8.83
N GLY A 876 -29.80 6.52 8.39
CA GLY A 876 -29.34 6.14 7.06
C GLY A 876 -29.73 4.73 6.62
N ILE A 877 -29.15 4.27 5.52
CA ILE A 877 -29.43 2.99 4.88
C ILE A 877 -28.14 2.17 4.78
N VAL A 878 -28.16 0.96 5.35
CA VAL A 878 -27.08 -0.01 5.24
C VAL A 878 -27.48 -1.20 4.37
N THR A 879 -26.56 -1.66 3.52
CA THR A 879 -26.74 -2.80 2.61
C THR A 879 -25.90 -3.98 3.11
N PHE A 880 -26.52 -5.13 3.36
CA PHE A 880 -25.84 -6.32 3.92
C PHE A 880 -26.05 -7.58 3.08
N SER A 881 -25.00 -8.39 2.98
CA SER A 881 -25.10 -9.81 2.58
C SER A 881 -24.75 -10.70 3.78
N THR A 882 -25.46 -11.81 3.97
CA THR A 882 -25.20 -12.75 5.07
C THR A 882 -24.92 -14.17 4.59
N SER A 883 -24.13 -14.94 5.33
CA SER A 883 -23.89 -16.36 5.06
C SER A 883 -23.52 -17.11 6.34
N ILE A 884 -23.73 -18.43 6.38
CA ILE A 884 -23.55 -19.23 7.60
C ILE A 884 -22.35 -20.16 7.45
N ILE A 885 -21.46 -20.18 8.44
CA ILE A 885 -20.44 -21.23 8.61
C ILE A 885 -20.90 -22.17 9.73
N LYS A 886 -21.35 -23.37 9.34
CA LYS A 886 -21.85 -24.38 10.28
C LYS A 886 -20.80 -24.78 11.32
N GLY A 887 -21.14 -24.71 12.61
CA GLY A 887 -20.21 -24.94 13.74
C GLY A 887 -19.05 -23.94 13.79
N GLY A 888 -19.24 -22.72 13.27
CA GLY A 888 -18.19 -21.70 13.17
C GLY A 888 -17.64 -21.21 14.51
N VAL A 889 -18.41 -21.25 15.59
CA VAL A 889 -17.96 -20.87 16.94
C VAL A 889 -16.82 -21.76 17.41
N GLU A 890 -16.94 -23.07 17.22
CA GLU A 890 -15.89 -24.03 17.56
C GLU A 890 -14.69 -23.89 16.61
N LYS A 891 -14.94 -23.86 15.29
CA LYS A 891 -13.89 -23.86 14.25
C LYS A 891 -12.94 -22.67 14.29
N PHE A 892 -13.40 -21.52 14.78
CA PHE A 892 -12.58 -20.30 14.90
C PHE A 892 -12.43 -19.83 16.36
N ALA A 893 -12.85 -20.66 17.33
CA ALA A 893 -12.87 -20.33 18.77
C ALA A 893 -13.56 -18.99 19.13
N LEU A 894 -14.63 -18.62 18.40
CA LEU A 894 -15.30 -17.32 18.58
C LEU A 894 -15.94 -17.18 19.96
N LYS A 895 -15.29 -16.41 20.84
CA LYS A 895 -15.89 -15.89 22.09
C LYS A 895 -16.47 -14.48 21.94
N GLN A 896 -16.01 -13.78 20.91
CA GLN A 896 -16.42 -12.46 20.46
C GLN A 896 -16.35 -12.44 18.92
N PRO A 897 -16.93 -11.45 18.24
CA PRO A 897 -16.76 -11.27 16.80
C PRO A 897 -15.30 -11.11 16.37
N ILE A 898 -15.00 -11.54 15.14
CA ILE A 898 -13.81 -11.11 14.39
C ILE A 898 -14.26 -10.45 13.09
N PHE A 899 -13.43 -9.58 12.50
CA PHE A 899 -13.73 -8.95 11.22
C PHE A 899 -12.51 -8.74 10.34
N LEU A 900 -12.76 -8.50 9.05
CA LEU A 900 -11.81 -7.97 8.09
C LEU A 900 -12.22 -6.50 7.83
N PRO A 901 -11.32 -5.52 8.01
CA PRO A 901 -11.61 -4.12 7.76
C PRO A 901 -11.79 -3.83 6.27
N SER A 902 -12.31 -2.65 5.95
CA SER A 902 -12.58 -2.24 4.58
C SER A 902 -11.31 -2.06 3.73
N PRO A 903 -11.33 -2.46 2.45
CA PRO A 903 -10.27 -2.14 1.50
C PRO A 903 -10.36 -0.70 0.92
N ILE A 904 -11.34 0.12 1.34
CA ILE A 904 -11.61 1.46 0.78
C ILE A 904 -11.71 2.59 1.82
N ASP A 905 -11.25 2.38 3.05
CA ASP A 905 -11.23 3.43 4.10
C ASP A 905 -10.28 4.59 3.77
N PRO A 906 -10.62 5.85 4.12
CA PRO A 906 -9.75 7.01 3.91
C PRO A 906 -8.55 7.01 4.88
N LEU A 907 -7.36 6.71 4.37
CA LEU A 907 -6.12 6.61 5.17
C LEU A 907 -5.37 7.95 5.32
N TYR A 908 -5.35 8.53 6.53
CA TYR A 908 -4.63 9.77 6.82
C TYR A 908 -3.20 9.54 7.33
N THR A 909 -2.25 9.30 6.42
CA THR A 909 -0.84 8.98 6.76
C THR A 909 -0.01 10.14 7.33
N SER A 910 -0.60 11.30 7.65
CA SER A 910 0.09 12.45 8.25
C SER A 910 -0.68 12.95 9.46
N GLN A 911 -0.15 12.69 10.65
CA GLN A 911 -0.77 12.98 11.94
C GLN A 911 0.17 13.78 12.85
N VAL A 912 -0.40 14.48 13.83
CA VAL A 912 0.29 14.84 15.08
C VAL A 912 -0.14 13.81 16.13
N VAL A 913 0.82 13.14 16.75
CA VAL A 913 0.57 12.07 17.74
C VAL A 913 0.85 12.61 19.14
N PHE A 914 -0.09 12.34 20.04
CA PHE A 914 -0.06 12.71 21.45
C PHE A 914 0.09 11.45 22.29
N GLU A 915 1.06 11.45 23.21
CA GLU A 915 1.29 10.36 24.16
C GLU A 915 0.51 10.60 25.46
N GLY A 916 0.19 9.51 26.14
CA GLY A 916 -0.36 9.50 27.49
C GLY A 916 0.05 8.21 28.22
N ILE A 917 0.22 8.33 29.54
CA ILE A 917 0.69 7.25 30.41
C ILE A 917 -0.25 7.07 31.61
N SER A 918 -0.09 5.99 32.37
CA SER A 918 -0.86 5.66 33.58
C SER A 918 -0.61 6.59 34.79
N VAL A 919 -0.53 7.90 34.58
CA VAL A 919 -0.37 8.95 35.60
C VAL A 919 -1.35 10.07 35.29
N ASP A 920 -2.10 10.58 36.26
CA ASP A 920 -3.03 11.69 36.01
C ASP A 920 -2.33 13.06 36.02
N ILE A 921 -1.54 13.33 34.99
CA ILE A 921 -0.70 14.52 34.81
C ILE A 921 -1.53 15.81 34.71
N HIS A 922 -2.74 15.75 34.16
CA HIS A 922 -3.66 16.90 34.07
C HIS A 922 -4.49 17.10 35.36
N GLY A 923 -4.54 16.11 36.26
CA GLY A 923 -5.28 16.14 37.51
C GLY A 923 -4.39 16.21 38.75
N ASP A 924 -4.41 15.17 39.59
CA ASP A 924 -3.73 15.15 40.90
C ASP A 924 -2.28 14.62 40.87
N GLY A 925 -1.79 14.19 39.70
CA GLY A 925 -0.46 13.60 39.51
C GLY A 925 -0.32 12.16 40.00
N LYS A 926 -1.43 11.48 40.35
CA LYS A 926 -1.43 10.12 40.88
C LYS A 926 -0.96 9.09 39.85
N GLN A 927 -0.06 8.21 40.27
CA GLN A 927 0.34 7.00 39.55
C GLN A 927 -0.74 5.90 39.65
N TYR A 928 -1.02 5.26 38.52
CA TYR A 928 -1.83 4.05 38.37
C TYR A 928 -0.95 2.90 37.87
N ASP A 929 -1.36 1.66 38.09
CA ASP A 929 -0.61 0.46 37.66
C ASP A 929 -1.19 -0.05 36.34
N MET A 930 -0.42 0.10 35.25
CA MET A 930 -0.74 -0.36 33.89
C MET A 930 -2.11 0.06 33.31
N ASP A 931 -2.71 1.11 33.86
CA ASP A 931 -4.03 1.60 33.44
C ASP A 931 -3.98 2.29 32.07
N THR A 932 -4.50 1.60 31.06
CA THR A 932 -4.65 2.11 29.68
C THR A 932 -5.75 3.17 29.53
N THR A 933 -6.72 3.20 30.45
CA THR A 933 -7.82 4.19 30.43
C THR A 933 -7.30 5.55 30.86
N VAL A 934 -6.52 5.59 31.95
CA VAL A 934 -5.79 6.80 32.37
C VAL A 934 -4.84 7.25 31.27
N ALA A 935 -4.06 6.33 30.68
CA ALA A 935 -3.16 6.64 29.57
C ALA A 935 -3.88 7.26 28.36
N PHE A 936 -5.01 6.68 27.91
CA PHE A 936 -5.82 7.25 26.84
C PHE A 936 -6.35 8.65 27.21
N LYS A 937 -6.84 8.83 28.44
CA LYS A 937 -7.31 10.14 28.94
C LYS A 937 -6.22 11.20 28.88
N GLN A 938 -4.99 10.89 29.30
CA GLN A 938 -3.88 11.85 29.21
C GLN A 938 -3.54 12.20 27.74
N ALA A 939 -3.56 11.23 26.82
CA ALA A 939 -3.34 11.48 25.40
C ALA A 939 -4.43 12.41 24.80
N ALA A 940 -5.70 12.17 25.16
CA ALA A 940 -6.83 13.03 24.77
C ALA A 940 -6.77 14.43 25.39
N LEU A 941 -6.39 14.56 26.66
CA LEU A 941 -6.24 15.86 27.34
C LEU A 941 -5.05 16.65 26.78
N ASN A 942 -3.94 15.97 26.43
CA ASN A 942 -2.82 16.57 25.69
C ASN A 942 -3.27 17.10 24.31
N ALA A 943 -4.05 16.31 23.57
CA ALA A 943 -4.62 16.70 22.28
C ALA A 943 -5.60 17.89 22.38
N ILE A 944 -6.48 17.91 23.39
CA ILE A 944 -7.41 19.02 23.65
C ILE A 944 -6.66 20.29 24.04
N ALA A 945 -5.74 20.21 25.00
CA ALA A 945 -4.94 21.35 25.44
C ALA A 945 -4.10 21.97 24.30
N TYR A 946 -3.67 21.15 23.35
CA TYR A 946 -2.99 21.58 22.12
C TYR A 946 -3.92 22.34 21.17
N LEU A 947 -5.09 21.79 20.85
CA LEU A 947 -6.10 22.45 20.00
C LEU A 947 -6.59 23.78 20.61
N GLN A 948 -6.65 23.89 21.95
CA GLN A 948 -6.93 25.14 22.65
C GLN A 948 -5.83 26.21 22.48
N LYS A 949 -4.58 25.83 22.15
CA LYS A 949 -3.54 26.81 21.76
C LYS A 949 -3.70 27.28 20.31
N VAL A 950 -4.21 26.42 19.42
CA VAL A 950 -4.55 26.79 18.03
C VAL A 950 -5.72 27.79 18.01
N GLY A 951 -6.73 27.58 18.85
CA GLY A 951 -7.81 28.55 19.07
C GLY A 951 -9.17 27.97 19.45
N TYR A 952 -9.35 26.65 19.36
CA TYR A 952 -10.63 25.99 19.66
C TYR A 952 -11.01 26.09 21.14
N THR A 953 -12.31 26.02 21.43
CA THR A 953 -12.79 25.79 22.80
C THR A 953 -12.50 24.36 23.25
N ARG A 954 -12.62 24.08 24.56
CA ARG A 954 -12.46 22.70 25.10
C ARG A 954 -13.51 21.77 24.48
N GLU A 955 -14.72 22.28 24.30
CA GLU A 955 -15.88 21.58 23.79
C GLU A 955 -15.72 21.30 22.30
N GLN A 956 -15.34 22.31 21.50
CA GLN A 956 -15.01 22.12 20.07
C GLN A 956 -13.89 21.09 19.88
N ALA A 957 -12.82 21.16 20.68
CA ALA A 957 -11.71 20.23 20.59
C ALA A 957 -12.14 18.79 20.94
N TYR A 958 -12.92 18.60 22.01
CA TYR A 958 -13.40 17.27 22.42
C TYR A 958 -14.43 16.69 21.43
N LEU A 959 -15.39 17.50 20.96
CA LEU A 959 -16.32 17.13 19.89
C LEU A 959 -15.60 16.78 18.58
N LEU A 960 -14.48 17.45 18.26
CA LEU A 960 -13.68 17.14 17.07
C LEU A 960 -12.94 15.80 17.20
N LEU A 961 -12.31 15.53 18.35
CA LEU A 961 -11.67 14.24 18.61
C LEU A 961 -12.69 13.09 18.63
N SER A 962 -13.92 13.38 19.06
CA SER A 962 -15.05 12.45 19.09
C SER A 962 -15.92 12.50 17.81
N ALA A 963 -15.35 12.90 16.67
CA ALA A 963 -16.04 12.94 15.37
C ALA A 963 -15.11 12.60 14.18
N ALA A 964 -13.94 13.23 14.14
CA ALA A 964 -12.95 13.02 13.10
C ALA A 964 -12.33 11.61 13.17
N PRO A 965 -11.83 11.06 12.05
CA PRO A 965 -11.20 9.75 12.02
C PRO A 965 -9.76 9.82 12.59
N ILE A 966 -9.67 10.08 13.90
CA ILE A 966 -8.44 10.01 14.67
C ILE A 966 -7.99 8.55 14.84
N GLU A 967 -6.69 8.35 14.98
CA GLU A 967 -6.15 7.04 15.36
C GLU A 967 -5.77 7.01 16.84
N SER A 968 -5.79 5.82 17.43
CA SER A 968 -5.30 5.61 18.79
C SER A 968 -4.73 4.21 18.93
N HIS A 969 -3.55 4.10 19.52
CA HIS A 969 -2.87 2.82 19.71
C HIS A 969 -2.43 2.65 21.15
N VAL A 970 -2.76 1.49 21.72
CA VAL A 970 -2.10 0.97 22.93
C VAL A 970 -0.67 0.59 22.51
N GLY A 971 0.28 1.47 22.80
CA GLY A 971 1.67 1.34 22.36
C GLY A 971 2.47 0.36 23.23
N ALA A 972 2.23 0.36 24.54
CA ALA A 972 2.84 -0.58 25.48
C ALA A 972 1.91 -0.89 26.66
N ILE A 973 1.89 -2.17 27.07
CA ILE A 973 1.23 -2.68 28.28
C ILE A 973 2.15 -3.66 29.04
N VAL A 974 3.46 -3.39 29.04
CA VAL A 974 4.48 -4.21 29.71
C VAL A 974 5.46 -3.42 30.58
N ASP A 975 5.60 -2.11 30.35
CA ASP A 975 6.64 -1.26 30.97
C ASP A 975 6.19 -0.68 32.31
N SER A 976 6.02 -1.56 33.30
CA SER A 976 5.57 -1.23 34.66
C SER A 976 6.33 -0.05 35.28
N PRO A 977 5.63 0.96 35.84
CA PRO A 977 4.20 0.98 36.18
C PRO A 977 3.27 1.51 35.06
N ASN A 978 3.78 1.90 33.90
CA ASN A 978 3.01 2.68 32.92
C ASN A 978 2.60 1.85 31.70
N ALA A 979 1.29 1.78 31.44
CA ALA A 979 0.83 1.61 30.07
C ALA A 979 1.10 2.89 29.29
N CYS A 980 1.41 2.77 28.00
CA CYS A 980 1.54 3.89 27.07
C CYS A 980 0.46 3.79 25.99
N VAL A 981 -0.29 4.88 25.81
CA VAL A 981 -1.31 5.03 24.78
C VAL A 981 -1.01 6.27 23.95
N THR A 982 -1.24 6.16 22.65
CA THR A 982 -1.06 7.25 21.69
C THR A 982 -2.40 7.64 21.05
N LEU A 983 -2.55 8.91 20.70
CA LEU A 983 -3.69 9.45 19.96
C LEU A 983 -3.17 10.32 18.80
N GLY A 984 -3.42 9.90 17.56
CA GLY A 984 -3.00 10.57 16.33
C GLY A 984 -4.11 11.41 15.70
N ILE A 985 -3.97 12.73 15.70
CA ILE A 985 -4.88 13.64 14.98
C ILE A 985 -4.41 13.78 13.52
N PRO A 986 -5.23 13.44 12.51
CA PRO A 986 -4.95 13.74 11.11
C PRO A 986 -4.68 15.22 10.86
N THR A 987 -3.51 15.55 10.31
CA THR A 987 -3.18 16.93 9.92
C THR A 987 -3.93 17.39 8.66
N GLY A 988 -4.35 16.44 7.82
CA GLY A 988 -5.02 16.71 6.55
C GLY A 988 -6.50 17.13 6.64
N ILE A 989 -7.09 17.16 7.84
CA ILE A 989 -8.50 17.55 8.04
C ILE A 989 -8.67 19.04 8.36
N PHE A 990 -7.58 19.77 8.60
CA PHE A 990 -7.61 21.19 8.95
C PHE A 990 -7.31 22.06 7.73
N GLU A 991 -8.10 23.12 7.55
CA GLU A 991 -7.87 24.16 6.53
C GLU A 991 -6.75 25.15 6.92
N HIS A 992 -6.09 24.90 8.06
CA HIS A 992 -5.00 25.69 8.62
C HIS A 992 -3.93 24.78 9.22
N ASP A 993 -2.69 25.26 9.27
CA ASP A 993 -1.60 24.48 9.82
C ASP A 993 -1.70 24.40 11.35
N ILE A 994 -1.86 23.17 11.85
CA ILE A 994 -1.83 22.83 13.28
C ILE A 994 -0.47 22.26 13.73
N LEU A 995 0.54 22.16 12.85
CA LEU A 995 1.86 21.63 13.22
C LEU A 995 2.59 22.55 14.22
N PRO A 996 3.44 22.00 15.10
CA PRO A 996 4.17 22.81 16.06
C PRO A 996 5.24 23.66 15.35
N ARG A 997 5.48 24.87 15.88
CA ARG A 997 6.48 25.83 15.39
C ARG A 997 7.17 26.55 16.57
N PRO A 998 8.42 27.03 16.44
CA PRO A 998 9.13 27.73 17.53
C PRO A 998 8.44 29.01 18.01
N GLU A 999 7.64 29.66 17.16
CA GLU A 999 6.82 30.83 17.49
C GLU A 999 5.58 30.49 18.34
N GLY A 1000 5.28 29.20 18.51
CA GLY A 1000 3.99 28.72 18.99
C GLY A 1000 2.92 28.75 17.90
N PHE A 1001 1.66 28.82 18.31
CA PHE A 1001 0.51 28.81 17.41
C PHE A 1001 -0.02 30.21 17.17
N ALA A 1002 -0.33 30.54 15.92
CA ALA A 1002 -1.06 31.75 15.57
C ALA A 1002 -2.52 31.59 16.01
N LYS A 1003 -2.82 31.98 17.27
CA LYS A 1003 -4.14 31.79 17.88
C LYS A 1003 -5.23 32.43 17.02
N ARG A 1004 -6.22 31.62 16.65
CA ARG A 1004 -7.44 32.06 15.95
C ARG A 1004 -8.62 32.09 16.92
N ASP A 1005 -9.71 32.67 16.46
CA ASP A 1005 -11.04 32.51 17.05
C ASP A 1005 -11.87 31.63 16.10
N PHE A 1006 -12.48 30.58 16.63
CA PHE A 1006 -13.33 29.64 15.91
C PHE A 1006 -14.77 29.68 16.43
N GLY A 1007 -15.14 30.69 17.20
CA GLY A 1007 -16.44 30.80 17.87
C GLY A 1007 -16.59 29.76 18.99
N GLN A 1008 -17.80 29.19 19.09
CA GLN A 1008 -18.14 28.15 20.06
C GLN A 1008 -19.06 27.13 19.37
N CYS A 1009 -19.12 25.91 19.90
CA CYS A 1009 -20.09 24.90 19.47
C CYS A 1009 -21.51 25.25 19.96
N ALA A 1010 -22.51 24.42 19.65
CA ALA A 1010 -23.82 24.56 20.27
C ALA A 1010 -23.71 24.23 21.77
N ILE A 1011 -24.30 25.09 22.60
CA ILE A 1011 -24.30 25.02 24.07
C ILE A 1011 -25.74 25.24 24.58
N ARG A 1012 -25.95 25.11 25.90
CA ARG A 1012 -27.28 25.22 26.52
C ARG A 1012 -27.86 26.62 26.36
N SER A 1013 -29.18 26.76 26.25
CA SER A 1013 -29.82 28.10 26.16
C SER A 1013 -29.65 28.94 27.42
N ASP A 1014 -29.32 28.32 28.56
CA ASP A 1014 -28.95 29.02 29.80
C ASP A 1014 -27.48 29.47 29.86
N GLY A 1015 -26.71 29.25 28.78
CA GLY A 1015 -25.35 29.76 28.60
C GLY A 1015 -24.26 29.03 29.40
N VAL A 1016 -24.60 27.90 30.03
CA VAL A 1016 -23.67 27.11 30.87
C VAL A 1016 -22.85 26.14 30.00
N VAL A 1017 -21.54 26.06 30.29
CA VAL A 1017 -20.49 25.29 29.58
C VAL A 1017 -19.50 24.71 30.59
#